data_AF-A0A9P3CTI0-F1
#
_entry.id   AF-A0A9P3CTI0-F1
#
_cell.length_a   1.000
_cell.length_b   1.000
_cell.length_c   1.000
_cell.angle_alpha   90.00
_cell.angle_beta   90.00
_cell.angle_gamma   90.00
#
_symmetry.space_group_name_H-M   'P 1'
#
loop_
_entity.id
_entity.type
_entity.pdbx_description
1 polymer ?
#
loop_
_entity_poly.entity_id
_entity_poly.type
_entity_poly.pdbx_seq_one_letter_code
_entity_poly.pdbx_strand_id
1 'polypeptide(L)'
;MLDFIDHTVPEYLDICIKDEDLSVVNGRYQHLPRCGNASDSLFKQIEGSHYDASKPLFLFLDPTRTGDPDKDSFVFSRNVERIDYHEQRLIIAHIVADWRPWKRPDRKPAKPMLIVTDSLKTTSQCSLTAMDARLQMGRLKAVDTVVGQTDCAQSVQLLRAVHANRLSSNHGDLTSTTAQSQFLSQHQWVLEAMGRCLPSEGWRPILSTSRQCERCAPARPQVRWAIQSGGDVSPYEDVPSAARYEEAMKKRPTPVTLAVESTSEDGFEVSLGINMVTLAHRAGSRLPSEASDVGFSWRLLHRADCTPFVFKKFNLTSNEDIAGFDGDAELSIDLFHQQQQSLAWMIQQEHGVRFALEESEEFLSETGWLAQVQARGSVAVRGGICADHPGFGKTITSLALIQTQSKMRREVLADLETRAPEGLYSTAATLIVCPASLVQQWVDEISDKTGSLTGVIAIQTPVQLAKHTIQKFREARIIVVNRDVLTHEAYIDRLASFAAVPGPVATKGRALVEWRAHAVCQIPEHLAVLERDGLANFRNHIKSKYHENMTSEEFQAAVPSRRHRGQGYVDNKKKKLSATQITQQAAPTSIDTSTINHPLLEMFFFNRLIVDEFHDYAPKVYAATSALKADKRWGLSGTPAIEDFYQVAQMAQLLGLDLPIGSMDAAVMKNSSRQALQKDMSSFEQFDSMWRQLPSPTKYRSIHALHQRFLTTFARQNIGNFGKIEYRDHLVPVELDVEHRLLYTELSQHLNTLQMRIKATGKSKATDRNKRLNEAVSTSITAEEALSKAAAFVDQTSEDNFSILDDLMESCSKHIATLRNEIQTVAYQARNKETERYQKWKTQMLDEGGLPDS
;
A
#
# COMPACT_ATOMS: atom_id res chain seq x y z
N MET A 1 13.66 17.18 37.95
CA MET A 1 13.92 18.41 37.18
C MET A 1 14.37 19.54 38.13
N LEU A 2 15.27 19.26 39.09
CA LEU A 2 15.78 20.22 40.08
C LEU A 2 17.23 20.64 39.79
N ASP A 3 17.93 19.94 38.88
CA ASP A 3 19.38 20.11 38.63
C ASP A 3 19.74 21.26 37.68
N PHE A 4 18.78 22.10 37.26
CA PHE A 4 18.99 23.10 36.22
C PHE A 4 18.69 24.56 36.62
N ILE A 5 18.36 24.82 37.88
CA ILE A 5 17.86 26.13 38.34
C ILE A 5 18.92 27.24 38.24
N ASP A 6 20.21 26.90 38.36
CA ASP A 6 21.32 27.88 38.36
C ASP A 6 22.19 27.84 37.08
N HIS A 7 21.76 27.12 36.03
CA HIS A 7 22.54 27.03 34.78
C HIS A 7 22.36 28.27 33.90
N THR A 8 23.42 29.06 33.75
CA THR A 8 23.45 30.20 32.80
C THR A 8 23.93 29.74 31.42
N VAL A 9 23.06 29.81 30.41
CA VAL A 9 23.42 29.55 29.01
C VAL A 9 23.76 30.87 28.31
N PRO A 10 24.90 30.98 27.60
CA PRO A 10 25.26 32.20 26.88
C PRO A 10 24.30 32.45 25.71
N GLU A 11 23.84 33.70 25.56
CA GLU A 11 22.94 34.11 24.47
C GLU A 11 23.63 34.09 23.10
N TYR A 12 24.94 34.37 23.08
CA TYR A 12 25.77 34.37 21.88
C TYR A 12 27.09 33.63 22.11
N LEU A 13 27.57 32.94 21.08
CA LEU A 13 28.88 32.30 21.02
C LEU A 13 29.65 32.78 19.80
N ASP A 14 30.85 33.32 20.02
CA ASP A 14 31.78 33.69 18.94
C ASP A 14 32.80 32.56 18.75
N ILE A 15 32.79 31.93 17.58
CA ILE A 15 33.63 30.77 17.25
C ILE A 15 34.66 31.19 16.21
N CYS A 16 35.94 31.04 16.57
CA CYS A 16 37.08 31.36 15.71
C CYS A 16 38.11 30.23 15.74
N ILE A 17 38.29 29.59 14.59
CA ILE A 17 39.22 28.49 14.33
C ILE A 17 40.29 29.03 13.37
N LYS A 18 41.56 28.77 13.70
CA LYS A 18 42.73 29.26 12.94
C LYS A 18 43.08 28.40 11.72
N ASP A 19 42.36 27.29 11.52
CA ASP A 19 42.56 26.34 10.43
C ASP A 19 41.71 26.75 9.22
N GLU A 20 42.33 26.95 8.05
CA GLU A 20 41.65 27.44 6.84
C GLU A 20 40.61 26.43 6.32
N ASP A 21 40.86 25.13 6.50
CA ASP A 21 39.98 24.05 6.06
C ASP A 21 38.65 23.98 6.85
N LEU A 22 38.58 24.61 8.02
CA LEU A 22 37.41 24.65 8.91
C LEU A 22 36.80 26.04 9.05
N SER A 23 37.16 26.95 8.14
CA SER A 23 36.64 28.33 8.08
C SER A 23 35.12 28.41 7.99
N VAL A 24 34.43 27.34 7.56
CA VAL A 24 32.96 27.23 7.50
C VAL A 24 32.30 27.29 8.89
N VAL A 25 33.00 26.87 9.94
CA VAL A 25 32.49 26.87 11.33
C VAL A 25 32.74 28.22 12.03
N ASN A 26 33.54 29.12 11.42
CA ASN A 26 33.84 30.42 11.99
C ASN A 26 32.64 31.36 11.90
N GLY A 27 32.28 31.99 13.01
CA GLY A 27 31.14 32.89 13.04
C GLY A 27 30.55 33.12 14.42
N ARG A 28 29.55 34.00 14.45
CA ARG A 28 28.74 34.28 15.62
C ARG A 28 27.49 33.42 15.61
N TYR A 29 27.20 32.77 16.72
CA TYR A 29 26.07 31.87 16.90
C TYR A 29 25.12 32.41 17.97
N GLN A 30 23.82 32.41 17.70
CA GLN A 30 22.76 32.84 18.63
C GLN A 30 22.03 31.64 19.22
N HIS A 31 21.77 31.67 20.53
CA HIS A 31 21.01 30.66 21.26
C HIS A 31 19.51 30.69 20.93
N LEU A 32 18.89 29.52 20.80
CA LEU A 32 17.46 29.33 20.51
C LEU A 32 16.79 28.52 21.64
N PRO A 33 16.22 29.17 22.67
CA PRO A 33 15.79 28.53 23.92
C PRO A 33 14.46 27.76 23.85
N ARG A 34 13.74 27.76 22.72
CA ARG A 34 12.44 27.06 22.55
C ARG A 34 12.49 25.99 21.46
N CYS A 35 13.62 25.29 21.38
CA CYS A 35 13.90 24.39 20.25
C CYS A 35 13.32 22.98 20.40
N GLY A 36 13.01 22.52 21.63
CA GLY A 36 12.34 21.24 21.93
C GLY A 36 13.13 19.95 21.58
N ASN A 37 14.09 20.03 20.66
CA ASN A 37 14.75 18.88 20.06
C ASN A 37 16.21 18.67 20.51
N ALA A 38 16.83 19.66 21.18
CA ALA A 38 18.26 19.63 21.52
C ALA A 38 18.55 20.01 22.99
N SER A 39 17.67 19.61 23.92
CA SER A 39 17.80 19.91 25.36
C SER A 39 18.06 21.40 25.64
N ASP A 40 17.32 22.27 24.93
CA ASP A 40 17.44 23.74 24.95
C ASP A 40 18.87 24.27 24.76
N SER A 41 19.72 23.52 24.06
CA SER A 41 21.13 23.83 23.83
C SER A 41 21.43 24.08 22.35
N LEU A 42 20.46 24.60 21.59
CA LEU A 42 20.59 24.88 20.16
C LEU A 42 21.15 26.29 19.90
N PHE A 43 22.17 26.37 19.07
CA PHE A 43 22.78 27.61 18.61
C PHE A 43 22.78 27.66 17.08
N LYS A 44 22.35 28.80 16.51
CA LYS A 44 22.29 29.03 15.05
C LYS A 44 23.32 30.08 14.63
N GLN A 45 24.11 29.80 13.60
CA GLN A 45 25.03 30.79 13.02
C GLN A 45 24.25 31.97 12.43
N ILE A 46 24.65 33.19 12.78
CA ILE A 46 24.05 34.46 12.30
C ILE A 46 25.03 35.32 11.50
N GLU A 47 26.34 35.16 11.73
CA GLU A 47 27.40 35.92 11.03
C GLU A 47 28.63 35.00 10.81
N GLY A 48 29.36 35.15 9.69
CA GLY A 48 30.56 34.35 9.37
C GLY A 48 31.04 34.50 7.92
N SER A 49 32.30 34.15 7.62
CA SER A 49 32.90 34.30 6.28
C SER A 49 32.23 33.44 5.19
N HIS A 50 31.57 32.35 5.59
CA HIS A 50 30.80 31.45 4.71
C HIS A 50 29.32 31.36 5.10
N TYR A 51 28.78 32.41 5.72
CA TYR A 51 27.37 32.44 6.12
C TYR A 51 26.44 32.41 4.90
N ASP A 52 25.55 31.41 4.86
CA ASP A 52 24.49 31.26 3.86
C ASP A 52 23.13 31.14 4.56
N ALA A 53 22.27 32.15 4.40
CA ALA A 53 20.93 32.18 5.00
C ALA A 53 20.04 31.03 4.50
N SER A 54 20.31 30.46 3.32
CA SER A 54 19.58 29.34 2.75
C SER A 54 19.98 27.98 3.33
N LYS A 55 21.15 27.89 3.99
CA LYS A 55 21.70 26.67 4.61
C LYS A 55 22.38 26.97 5.94
N PRO A 56 21.61 27.33 6.98
CA PRO A 56 22.17 27.70 8.28
C PRO A 56 22.92 26.53 8.92
N LEU A 57 24.05 26.85 9.56
CA LEU A 57 24.83 25.92 10.36
C LEU A 57 24.41 26.03 11.83
N PHE A 58 24.26 24.88 12.48
CA PHE A 58 23.83 24.80 13.86
C PHE A 58 24.87 24.09 14.73
N LEU A 59 24.94 24.51 15.99
CA LEU A 59 25.70 23.88 17.06
C LEU A 59 24.73 23.45 18.14
N PHE A 60 24.69 22.16 18.46
CA PHE A 60 23.79 21.63 19.49
C PHE A 60 24.33 20.35 20.12
N LEU A 61 23.80 20.00 21.30
CA LEU A 61 24.13 18.75 21.99
C LEU A 61 23.42 17.58 21.29
N ASP A 62 24.17 16.57 20.84
CA ASP A 62 23.63 15.37 20.19
C ASP A 62 23.76 14.17 21.14
N PRO A 63 22.70 13.83 21.90
CA PRO A 63 22.78 12.81 22.94
C PRO A 63 22.79 11.39 22.36
N THR A 64 23.59 10.52 22.96
CA THR A 64 23.58 9.09 22.67
C THR A 64 22.33 8.44 23.28
N ARG A 65 21.61 7.62 22.52
CA ARG A 65 20.27 7.13 22.92
C ARG A 65 20.24 6.24 24.16
N THR A 66 21.32 5.53 24.43
CA THR A 66 21.47 4.59 25.56
C THR A 66 22.84 4.74 26.22
N GLY A 67 23.52 5.86 26.00
CA GLY A 67 24.86 6.11 26.51
C GLY A 67 24.86 6.97 27.77
N ASP A 68 26.05 7.12 28.36
CA ASP A 68 26.30 7.97 29.51
C ASP A 68 26.15 9.46 29.11
N PRO A 69 25.25 10.24 29.75
CA PRO A 69 25.04 11.66 29.42
C PRO A 69 26.29 12.54 29.50
N ASP A 70 27.30 12.12 30.27
CA ASP A 70 28.56 12.84 30.35
C ASP A 70 29.45 12.64 29.11
N LYS A 71 29.15 11.64 28.27
CA LYS A 71 29.86 11.38 27.01
C LYS A 71 29.19 12.02 25.81
N ASP A 72 28.05 12.68 26.00
CA ASP A 72 27.36 13.38 24.93
C ASP A 72 28.15 14.64 24.51
N SER A 73 28.22 14.86 23.20
CA SER A 73 29.07 15.88 22.58
C SER A 73 28.26 16.94 21.84
N PHE A 74 28.81 18.13 21.74
CA PHE A 74 28.26 19.20 20.90
C PHE A 74 28.72 19.00 19.46
N VAL A 75 27.79 19.06 18.51
CA VAL A 75 28.06 18.79 17.10
C VAL A 75 27.71 20.00 16.23
N PHE A 76 28.51 20.21 15.19
CA PHE A 76 28.22 21.14 14.11
C PHE A 76 27.52 20.40 12.97
N SER A 77 26.27 20.74 12.71
CA SER A 77 25.51 20.14 11.61
C SER A 77 24.52 21.13 10.99
N ARG A 78 24.18 20.88 9.72
CA ARG A 78 23.11 21.59 9.01
C ARG A 78 21.74 20.98 9.25
N ASN A 79 21.69 19.73 9.70
CA ASN A 79 20.46 19.06 10.07
C ASN A 79 20.30 19.11 11.60
N VAL A 80 19.14 19.56 12.10
CA VAL A 80 18.79 19.67 13.53
C VAL A 80 17.64 18.71 13.90
N GLU A 81 17.12 17.96 12.94
CA GLU A 81 16.01 17.03 13.17
C GLU A 81 16.44 15.90 14.12
N ARG A 82 15.46 15.34 14.84
CA ARG A 82 15.65 14.13 15.63
C ARG A 82 15.67 12.95 14.67
N ILE A 83 16.77 12.21 14.67
CA ILE A 83 17.05 11.12 13.73
C ILE A 83 16.48 9.80 14.27
N ASP A 84 16.09 8.85 13.41
CA ASP A 84 15.51 7.53 13.77
C ASP A 84 16.56 6.40 13.88
N TYR A 85 16.17 5.21 14.37
CA TYR A 85 17.12 4.13 14.69
C TYR A 85 17.83 3.63 13.41
N HIS A 86 19.17 3.58 13.44
CA HIS A 86 20.08 3.29 12.30
C HIS A 86 20.34 4.42 11.28
N GLU A 87 19.79 5.61 11.47
CA GLU A 87 20.13 6.77 10.65
C GLU A 87 21.32 7.54 11.25
N GLN A 88 22.14 8.17 10.40
CA GLN A 88 23.33 8.92 10.80
C GLN A 88 23.22 10.39 10.40
N ARG A 89 23.60 11.29 11.32
CA ARG A 89 23.73 12.73 11.03
C ARG A 89 25.05 12.99 10.31
N LEU A 90 25.01 13.82 9.27
CA LEU A 90 26.25 14.39 8.73
C LEU A 90 26.78 15.45 9.71
N ILE A 91 27.87 15.12 10.39
CA ILE A 91 28.55 15.98 11.36
C ILE A 91 29.77 16.58 10.68
N ILE A 92 29.84 17.91 10.63
CA ILE A 92 30.99 18.63 10.08
C ILE A 92 32.17 18.55 11.05
N ALA A 93 31.88 18.73 12.34
CA ALA A 93 32.83 18.58 13.43
C ALA A 93 32.08 18.36 14.74
N HIS A 94 32.73 17.73 15.73
CA HIS A 94 32.20 17.63 17.09
C HIS A 94 33.20 18.14 18.12
N ILE A 95 32.70 18.64 19.24
CA ILE A 95 33.50 19.12 20.37
C ILE A 95 33.58 17.99 21.40
N VAL A 96 34.77 17.75 21.95
CA VAL A 96 34.99 16.74 23.01
C VAL A 96 33.99 16.91 24.16
N ALA A 97 33.44 15.78 24.63
CA ALA A 97 32.32 15.71 25.56
C ALA A 97 32.53 16.44 26.90
N ASP A 98 33.77 16.66 27.32
CA ASP A 98 34.07 17.40 28.57
C ASP A 98 33.68 18.89 28.51
N TRP A 99 33.46 19.44 27.32
CA TRP A 99 33.12 20.85 27.14
C TRP A 99 31.60 21.11 27.19
N ARG A 100 31.20 22.18 27.91
CA ARG A 100 29.83 22.72 27.92
C ARG A 100 29.89 24.26 27.82
N PRO A 101 28.90 24.91 27.17
CA PRO A 101 28.86 26.37 27.07
C PRO A 101 28.42 27.07 28.37
N TRP A 102 27.87 26.34 29.34
CA TRP A 102 27.52 26.83 30.68
C TRP A 102 28.51 26.35 31.74
N LYS A 103 28.59 27.09 32.86
CA LYS A 103 29.43 26.72 34.00
C LYS A 103 28.77 25.58 34.78
N ARG A 104 29.53 24.51 35.06
CA ARG A 104 29.14 23.45 36.01
C ARG A 104 29.84 23.71 37.34
N PRO A 105 29.13 23.77 38.49
CA PRO A 105 29.75 24.02 39.79
C PRO A 105 30.77 22.95 40.19
N ASP A 106 30.63 21.72 39.65
CA ASP A 106 31.40 20.55 40.07
C ASP A 106 32.60 20.23 39.17
N ARG A 107 32.82 20.99 38.08
CA ARG A 107 33.86 20.71 37.07
C ARG A 107 34.63 21.95 36.66
N LYS A 108 35.95 21.80 36.47
CA LYS A 108 36.80 22.88 35.93
C LYS A 108 36.42 23.16 34.47
N PRO A 109 36.47 24.43 34.02
CA PRO A 109 36.16 24.79 32.64
C PRO A 109 37.16 24.12 31.69
N ALA A 110 36.67 23.19 30.86
CA ALA A 110 37.45 22.55 29.81
C ALA A 110 37.65 23.51 28.63
N LYS A 111 38.79 23.43 27.94
CA LYS A 111 38.97 24.11 26.66
C LYS A 111 38.24 23.31 25.56
N PRO A 112 37.48 23.95 24.66
CA PRO A 112 36.83 23.25 23.57
C PRO A 112 37.91 22.67 22.64
N MET A 113 37.95 21.35 22.50
CA MET A 113 38.75 20.67 21.50
C MET A 113 37.82 20.12 20.42
N LEU A 114 38.11 20.46 19.17
CA LEU A 114 37.34 20.04 18.01
C LEU A 114 37.95 18.77 17.43
N ILE A 115 37.10 17.78 17.13
CA ILE A 115 37.48 16.58 16.40
C ILE A 115 36.75 16.58 15.05
N VAL A 116 37.52 16.38 13.99
CA VAL A 116 37.04 16.25 12.61
C VAL A 116 37.41 14.86 12.13
N THR A 117 36.40 14.00 12.03
CA THR A 117 36.51 12.69 11.37
C THR A 117 36.42 12.91 9.86
N ASP A 118 37.44 12.45 9.12
CA ASP A 118 37.57 12.44 7.65
C ASP A 118 38.13 13.69 6.95
N SER A 119 39.29 14.20 7.36
CA SER A 119 40.07 15.11 6.51
C SER A 119 40.87 14.35 5.43
N LEU A 120 40.40 14.38 4.19
CA LEU A 120 41.24 14.11 3.02
C LEU A 120 42.20 15.30 2.85
N LYS A 121 43.42 15.18 3.38
CA LYS A 121 44.51 16.13 3.09
C LYS A 121 44.75 16.15 1.58
N THR A 122 44.45 17.28 0.94
CA THR A 122 44.65 17.44 -0.50
C THR A 122 46.13 17.66 -0.76
N THR A 123 46.84 16.62 -1.22
CA THR A 123 48.20 16.76 -1.75
C THR A 123 48.14 17.48 -3.09
N SER A 124 48.56 18.75 -3.09
CA SER A 124 48.72 19.58 -4.28
C SER A 124 49.97 19.19 -5.07
N GLN A 125 49.91 18.02 -5.74
CA GLN A 125 50.78 17.65 -6.87
C GLN A 125 50.08 16.55 -7.69
N CYS A 126 48.98 16.91 -8.37
CA CYS A 126 48.37 16.10 -9.40
C CYS A 126 48.45 16.87 -10.73
N SER A 127 49.35 16.48 -11.62
CA SER A 127 49.33 16.96 -13.00
C SER A 127 48.41 16.05 -13.81
N LEU A 128 47.21 16.55 -14.12
CA LEU A 128 46.26 15.85 -14.99
C LEU A 128 46.58 16.20 -16.45
N THR A 129 47.18 15.28 -17.18
CA THR A 129 47.28 15.36 -18.65
C THR A 129 46.00 14.77 -19.26
N ALA A 130 45.23 15.58 -19.99
CA ALA A 130 44.05 15.10 -20.70
C ALA A 130 44.46 14.11 -21.79
N MET A 131 43.86 12.92 -21.82
CA MET A 131 44.00 12.00 -22.95
C MET A 131 43.31 12.60 -24.17
N ASP A 132 44.00 12.63 -25.32
CA ASP A 132 43.45 13.11 -26.60
C ASP A 132 42.54 12.03 -27.21
N ALA A 133 41.32 11.91 -26.67
CA ALA A 133 40.31 10.96 -27.11
C ALA A 133 39.39 11.63 -28.16
N ARG A 134 39.62 11.32 -29.44
CA ARG A 134 38.76 11.79 -30.54
C ARG A 134 37.65 10.79 -30.80
N LEU A 135 36.43 11.15 -30.42
CA LEU A 135 35.22 10.38 -30.71
C LEU A 135 34.48 10.96 -31.91
N GLN A 136 34.18 10.13 -32.91
CA GLN A 136 33.24 10.46 -33.96
C GLN A 136 31.83 10.00 -33.57
N MET A 137 30.87 10.92 -33.59
CA MET A 137 29.48 10.66 -33.19
C MET A 137 28.55 10.65 -34.40
N GLY A 138 27.97 9.49 -34.69
CA GLY A 138 26.83 9.35 -35.60
C GLY A 138 25.53 9.46 -34.83
N ARG A 139 24.60 10.30 -35.32
CA ARG A 139 23.27 10.47 -34.74
C ARG A 139 22.19 10.32 -35.79
N LEU A 140 21.14 9.58 -35.45
CA LEU A 140 19.94 9.48 -36.27
C LEU A 140 19.23 10.85 -36.33
N LYS A 141 19.00 11.37 -37.55
CA LYS A 141 18.37 12.69 -37.75
C LYS A 141 16.84 12.66 -37.58
N ALA A 142 16.18 11.59 -38.03
CA ALA A 142 14.73 11.46 -38.07
C ALA A 142 14.19 10.49 -36.98
N VAL A 143 14.55 10.75 -35.73
CA VAL A 143 14.29 9.83 -34.60
C VAL A 143 12.80 9.51 -34.45
N ASP A 144 11.94 10.53 -34.49
CA ASP A 144 10.52 10.38 -34.13
C ASP A 144 9.73 9.58 -35.17
N THR A 145 10.05 9.76 -36.46
CA THR A 145 9.46 8.99 -37.56
C THR A 145 9.92 7.53 -37.56
N VAL A 146 11.19 7.26 -37.24
CA VAL A 146 11.74 5.90 -37.30
C VAL A 146 11.27 5.07 -36.11
N VAL A 147 11.34 5.61 -34.88
CA VAL A 147 10.91 4.89 -33.67
C VAL A 147 9.41 4.58 -33.69
N GLY A 148 8.59 5.42 -34.34
CA GLY A 148 7.16 5.19 -34.49
C GLY A 148 6.75 4.14 -35.52
N GLN A 149 7.63 3.77 -36.47
CA GLN A 149 7.32 2.85 -37.57
C GLN A 149 7.94 1.44 -37.39
N THR A 150 8.86 1.26 -36.46
CA THR A 150 9.52 -0.03 -36.22
C THR A 150 8.64 -1.01 -35.45
N ASP A 151 8.71 -2.29 -35.82
CA ASP A 151 8.10 -3.37 -35.05
C ASP A 151 8.79 -3.52 -33.68
N CYS A 152 8.04 -3.99 -32.69
CA CYS A 152 8.51 -4.27 -31.35
C CYS A 152 9.62 -5.33 -31.27
N ALA A 153 9.92 -6.04 -32.36
CA ALA A 153 11.03 -6.99 -32.46
C ALA A 153 12.38 -6.31 -32.73
N GLN A 154 12.37 -5.11 -33.31
CA GLN A 154 13.56 -4.45 -33.82
C GLN A 154 13.96 -3.28 -32.91
N SER A 155 15.26 -3.13 -32.68
CA SER A 155 15.81 -1.97 -32.00
C SER A 155 16.30 -0.95 -33.02
N VAL A 156 16.00 0.32 -32.79
CA VAL A 156 16.46 1.46 -33.61
C VAL A 156 17.76 1.99 -33.05
N GLN A 157 18.82 1.99 -33.85
CA GLN A 157 20.09 2.61 -33.48
C GLN A 157 19.97 4.14 -33.49
N LEU A 158 20.12 4.77 -32.32
CA LEU A 158 20.06 6.23 -32.16
C LEU A 158 21.41 6.91 -32.32
N LEU A 159 22.40 6.36 -31.63
CA LEU A 159 23.73 6.94 -31.52
C LEU A 159 24.78 5.88 -31.84
N ARG A 160 25.86 6.33 -32.46
CA ARG A 160 27.05 5.55 -32.77
C ARG A 160 28.26 6.38 -32.36
N ALA A 161 29.11 5.85 -31.51
CA ALA A 161 30.35 6.48 -31.10
C ALA A 161 31.52 5.63 -31.60
N VAL A 162 32.38 6.20 -32.45
CA VAL A 162 33.55 5.51 -32.99
C VAL A 162 34.81 6.18 -32.45
N HIS A 163 35.68 5.38 -31.83
CA HIS A 163 37.00 5.82 -31.37
C HIS A 163 38.08 5.20 -32.24
N ALA A 164 38.93 6.03 -32.85
CA ALA A 164 39.89 5.60 -33.87
C ALA A 164 41.35 5.45 -33.35
N ASN A 165 41.62 5.70 -32.06
CA ASN A 165 42.99 5.74 -31.54
C ASN A 165 43.32 4.53 -30.65
N ARG A 166 44.58 4.05 -30.72
CA ARG A 166 45.15 2.98 -29.89
C ARG A 166 45.01 3.29 -28.40
N LEU A 167 44.08 2.63 -27.72
CA LEU A 167 44.13 2.48 -26.28
C LEU A 167 45.04 1.28 -25.97
N SER A 168 46.01 1.45 -25.08
CA SER A 168 47.01 0.43 -24.73
C SER A 168 46.45 -0.75 -23.92
N SER A 169 45.14 -0.98 -23.95
CA SER A 169 44.47 -2.07 -23.28
C SER A 169 44.16 -3.16 -24.29
N ASN A 170 44.73 -4.36 -24.11
CA ASN A 170 44.28 -5.55 -24.82
C ASN A 170 42.77 -5.69 -24.60
N HIS A 171 41.98 -5.37 -25.63
CA HIS A 171 40.55 -5.65 -25.63
C HIS A 171 40.42 -7.17 -25.78
N GLY A 172 40.13 -7.85 -24.67
CA GLY A 172 39.76 -9.26 -24.70
C GLY A 172 38.57 -9.50 -25.62
N ASP A 173 38.30 -10.75 -25.98
CA ASP A 173 37.23 -11.11 -26.91
C ASP A 173 35.86 -10.54 -26.45
N LEU A 174 35.36 -9.51 -27.16
CA LEU A 174 34.14 -8.75 -26.82
C LEU A 174 32.84 -9.47 -27.24
N THR A 175 32.91 -10.78 -27.46
CA THR A 175 31.81 -11.62 -27.95
C THR A 175 30.74 -11.90 -26.89
N SER A 176 31.08 -11.80 -25.60
CA SER A 176 30.14 -12.03 -24.49
C SER A 176 29.55 -10.75 -23.91
N THR A 177 28.27 -10.78 -23.52
CA THR A 177 27.57 -9.65 -22.87
C THR A 177 28.26 -9.18 -21.60
N THR A 178 28.84 -10.10 -20.81
CA THR A 178 29.60 -9.78 -19.61
C THR A 178 30.87 -9.00 -19.93
N ALA A 179 31.60 -9.38 -20.97
CA ALA A 179 32.80 -8.66 -21.41
C ALA A 179 32.46 -7.26 -21.92
N GLN A 180 31.33 -7.11 -22.64
CA GLN A 180 30.85 -5.79 -23.07
C GLN A 180 30.44 -4.89 -21.89
N SER A 181 29.73 -5.42 -20.89
CA SER A 181 29.36 -4.66 -19.69
C SER A 181 30.60 -4.22 -18.88
N GLN A 182 31.60 -5.10 -18.73
CA GLN A 182 32.88 -4.75 -18.12
C GLN A 182 33.62 -3.68 -18.91
N PHE A 183 33.65 -3.78 -20.24
CA PHE A 183 34.26 -2.77 -21.10
C PHE A 183 33.58 -1.41 -20.96
N LEU A 184 32.24 -1.37 -20.97
CA LEU A 184 31.45 -0.15 -20.85
C LEU A 184 31.60 0.50 -19.47
N SER A 185 31.74 -0.29 -18.40
CA SER A 185 32.01 0.26 -17.05
C SER A 185 33.40 0.92 -16.98
N GLN A 186 34.41 0.39 -17.68
CA GLN A 186 35.73 1.01 -17.79
C GLN A 186 35.72 2.26 -18.70
N HIS A 187 34.83 2.30 -19.69
CA HIS A 187 34.74 3.37 -20.70
C HIS A 187 33.49 4.25 -20.54
N GLN A 188 33.08 4.53 -19.30
CA GLN A 188 31.88 5.34 -19.00
C GLN A 188 31.93 6.76 -19.60
N TRP A 189 33.13 7.29 -19.83
CA TRP A 189 33.33 8.60 -20.48
C TRP A 189 32.77 8.66 -21.92
N VAL A 190 32.73 7.52 -22.64
CA VAL A 190 32.12 7.43 -23.97
C VAL A 190 30.60 7.57 -23.87
N LEU A 191 29.99 6.89 -22.90
CA LEU A 191 28.55 6.98 -22.62
C LEU A 191 28.14 8.40 -22.24
N GLU A 192 28.97 9.08 -21.43
CA GLU A 192 28.80 10.48 -21.10
C GLU A 192 28.84 11.40 -22.34
N ALA A 193 29.79 11.16 -23.25
CA ALA A 193 29.86 11.91 -24.49
C ALA A 193 28.65 11.65 -25.41
N MET A 194 28.18 10.40 -25.48
CA MET A 194 26.95 10.03 -26.18
C MET A 194 25.72 10.73 -25.57
N GLY A 195 25.61 10.76 -24.24
CA GLY A 195 24.56 11.46 -23.49
C GLY A 195 24.44 12.95 -23.86
N ARG A 196 25.58 13.65 -23.94
CA ARG A 196 25.61 15.10 -24.30
C ARG A 196 25.16 15.39 -25.73
N CYS A 197 25.22 14.40 -26.62
CA CYS A 197 24.78 14.55 -28.01
C CYS A 197 23.26 14.38 -28.19
N LEU A 198 22.53 13.99 -27.13
CA LEU A 198 21.09 13.90 -27.16
C LEU A 198 20.43 15.27 -27.01
N PRO A 199 19.30 15.49 -27.70
CA PRO A 199 18.91 16.82 -28.14
C PRO A 199 17.90 17.47 -27.20
N SER A 200 17.30 16.71 -26.27
CA SER A 200 16.25 17.16 -25.36
C SER A 200 15.84 16.02 -24.42
N GLU A 201 15.68 16.31 -23.12
CA GLU A 201 15.07 15.40 -22.12
C GLU A 201 13.52 15.37 -22.17
N GLY A 202 12.92 16.12 -23.09
CA GLY A 202 11.47 16.25 -23.23
C GLY A 202 10.76 15.01 -23.77
N TRP A 203 9.46 14.91 -23.46
CA TRP A 203 8.57 13.87 -23.97
C TRP A 203 8.31 14.03 -25.48
N ARG A 204 8.36 12.92 -26.22
CA ARG A 204 8.14 12.86 -27.67
C ARG A 204 7.03 11.86 -27.99
N PRO A 205 6.16 12.12 -28.97
CA PRO A 205 5.07 11.20 -29.30
C PRO A 205 5.58 9.90 -29.98
N ILE A 206 4.88 8.78 -29.77
CA ILE A 206 5.01 7.54 -30.56
C ILE A 206 3.72 7.36 -31.35
N LEU A 207 3.84 7.11 -32.66
CA LEU A 207 2.71 6.90 -33.58
C LEU A 207 2.18 5.44 -33.59
N SER A 208 2.48 4.63 -32.57
CA SER A 208 2.05 3.23 -32.49
C SER A 208 0.56 3.12 -32.14
N THR A 209 -0.15 2.20 -32.82
CA THR A 209 -1.61 2.00 -32.65
C THR A 209 -1.96 0.75 -31.84
N SER A 210 -1.04 -0.21 -31.65
CA SER A 210 -1.35 -1.48 -30.97
C SER A 210 -1.20 -1.38 -29.45
N ARG A 211 -2.30 -1.58 -28.73
CA ARG A 211 -2.31 -1.64 -27.24
C ARG A 211 -1.94 -3.01 -26.69
N GLN A 212 -2.13 -4.06 -27.48
CA GLN A 212 -1.97 -5.45 -27.07
C GLN A 212 -0.92 -6.11 -27.95
N CYS A 213 0.10 -6.68 -27.33
CA CYS A 213 1.17 -7.40 -28.02
C CYS A 213 1.69 -8.52 -27.10
N GLU A 214 1.40 -9.78 -27.44
CA GLU A 214 1.78 -10.93 -26.61
C GLU A 214 3.30 -11.06 -26.42
N ARG A 215 4.10 -10.57 -27.37
CA ARG A 215 5.57 -10.57 -27.27
C ARG A 215 6.10 -9.57 -26.23
N CYS A 216 5.45 -8.40 -26.10
CA CYS A 216 5.90 -7.33 -25.20
C CYS A 216 5.23 -7.38 -23.83
N ALA A 217 3.93 -7.70 -23.83
CA ALA A 217 3.07 -7.81 -22.67
C ALA A 217 2.28 -9.14 -22.78
N PRO A 218 2.90 -10.28 -22.45
CA PRO A 218 2.22 -11.57 -22.42
C PRO A 218 1.04 -11.56 -21.44
N ALA A 219 -0.04 -12.26 -21.79
CA ALA A 219 -1.19 -12.43 -20.93
C ALA A 219 -0.79 -13.15 -19.63
N ARG A 220 -1.33 -12.69 -18.49
CA ARG A 220 -1.06 -13.31 -17.20
C ARG A 220 -1.51 -14.78 -17.19
N PRO A 221 -0.84 -15.65 -16.41
CA PRO A 221 -1.25 -17.04 -16.28
C PRO A 221 -2.71 -17.13 -15.83
N GLN A 222 -3.43 -18.10 -16.40
CA GLN A 222 -4.82 -18.32 -16.03
C GLN A 222 -4.87 -18.97 -14.65
N VAL A 223 -5.75 -18.45 -13.80
CA VAL A 223 -6.10 -19.07 -12.53
C VAL A 223 -7.19 -20.09 -12.80
N ARG A 224 -6.87 -21.36 -12.56
CA ARG A 224 -7.81 -22.48 -12.64
C ARG A 224 -8.24 -22.87 -11.23
N TRP A 225 -9.29 -23.68 -11.15
CA TRP A 225 -9.90 -24.06 -9.90
C TRP A 225 -9.66 -25.54 -9.67
N ALA A 226 -9.23 -25.96 -8.48
CA ALA A 226 -9.06 -27.38 -8.21
C ALA A 226 -9.86 -27.77 -6.97
N ILE A 227 -10.61 -28.85 -7.10
CA ILE A 227 -11.33 -29.46 -5.98
C ILE A 227 -10.35 -30.29 -5.17
N GLN A 228 -10.06 -29.86 -3.94
CA GLN A 228 -9.21 -30.63 -3.02
C GLN A 228 -9.97 -31.81 -2.42
N SER A 229 -9.25 -32.72 -1.76
CA SER A 229 -9.78 -33.96 -1.15
C SER A 229 -10.81 -33.77 -0.02
N GLY A 230 -11.29 -32.54 0.20
CA GLY A 230 -12.37 -32.17 1.11
C GLY A 230 -13.50 -31.35 0.45
N GLY A 231 -13.55 -31.25 -0.88
CA GLY A 231 -14.58 -30.47 -1.59
C GLY A 231 -14.30 -28.97 -1.70
N ASP A 232 -13.22 -28.48 -1.10
CA ASP A 232 -12.82 -27.08 -1.19
C ASP A 232 -12.24 -26.76 -2.57
N VAL A 233 -12.68 -25.64 -3.14
CA VAL A 233 -12.20 -25.15 -4.43
C VAL A 233 -11.09 -24.15 -4.18
N SER A 234 -9.85 -24.59 -4.39
CA SER A 234 -8.69 -23.70 -4.31
C SER A 234 -8.30 -23.20 -5.69
N PRO A 235 -8.05 -21.90 -5.87
CA PRO A 235 -7.41 -21.42 -7.09
C PRO A 235 -5.99 -21.98 -7.15
N TYR A 236 -5.59 -22.41 -8.34
CA TYR A 236 -4.20 -22.73 -8.63
C TYR A 236 -3.85 -22.16 -10.00
N GLU A 237 -2.61 -21.73 -10.16
CA GLU A 237 -2.14 -21.21 -11.44
C GLU A 237 -1.86 -22.38 -12.38
N ASP A 238 -2.38 -22.29 -13.61
CA ASP A 238 -2.14 -23.31 -14.61
C ASP A 238 -0.65 -23.36 -14.98
N VAL A 239 0.02 -24.45 -14.60
CA VAL A 239 1.48 -24.62 -14.73
C VAL A 239 1.96 -24.45 -16.19
N PRO A 240 1.30 -25.03 -17.21
CA PRO A 240 1.61 -24.74 -18.61
C PRO A 240 1.51 -23.25 -18.98
N SER A 241 0.43 -22.57 -18.59
CA SER A 241 0.27 -21.13 -18.85
C SER A 241 1.34 -20.30 -18.14
N ALA A 242 1.68 -20.63 -16.89
CA ALA A 242 2.74 -19.99 -16.13
C ALA A 242 4.11 -20.20 -16.76
N ALA A 243 4.42 -21.41 -17.25
CA ALA A 243 5.66 -21.70 -17.97
C ALA A 243 5.76 -20.89 -19.28
N ARG A 244 4.66 -20.81 -20.06
CA ARG A 244 4.61 -19.96 -21.27
C ARG A 244 4.80 -18.49 -20.94
N TYR A 245 4.20 -18.01 -19.85
CA TYR A 245 4.40 -16.65 -19.38
C TYR A 245 5.87 -16.41 -18.99
N GLU A 246 6.47 -17.26 -18.15
CA GLU A 246 7.88 -17.14 -17.75
C GLU A 246 8.84 -17.14 -18.95
N GLU A 247 8.61 -18.02 -19.93
CA GLU A 247 9.39 -18.02 -21.16
C GLU A 247 9.20 -16.74 -21.96
N ALA A 248 7.96 -16.26 -22.09
CA ALA A 248 7.67 -15.02 -22.78
C ALA A 248 8.32 -13.82 -22.07
N MET A 249 8.30 -13.77 -20.72
CA MET A 249 9.01 -12.76 -19.92
C MET A 249 10.49 -12.71 -20.25
N LYS A 250 11.15 -13.88 -20.30
CA LYS A 250 12.59 -14.02 -20.59
C LYS A 250 12.93 -13.67 -22.04
N LYS A 251 12.02 -13.97 -22.97
CA LYS A 251 12.16 -13.68 -24.42
C LYS A 251 11.73 -12.25 -24.79
N ARG A 252 11.34 -11.41 -23.81
CA ARG A 252 10.90 -10.02 -24.07
C ARG A 252 12.02 -9.23 -24.75
N PRO A 253 11.70 -8.41 -25.77
CA PRO A 253 12.65 -7.48 -26.35
C PRO A 253 13.22 -6.53 -25.29
N THR A 254 14.54 -6.31 -25.34
CA THR A 254 15.23 -5.37 -24.46
C THR A 254 14.99 -3.93 -24.94
N PRO A 255 14.49 -3.02 -24.07
CA PRO A 255 14.17 -1.65 -24.47
C PRO A 255 15.38 -0.79 -24.85
N VAL A 256 16.53 -1.05 -24.23
CA VAL A 256 17.78 -0.35 -24.50
C VAL A 256 18.86 -1.39 -24.71
N THR A 257 19.56 -1.30 -25.84
CA THR A 257 20.69 -2.16 -26.20
C THR A 257 21.93 -1.31 -26.41
N LEU A 258 23.05 -1.76 -25.85
CA LEU A 258 24.37 -1.21 -26.12
C LEU A 258 25.20 -2.34 -26.68
N ALA A 259 25.74 -2.17 -27.89
CA ALA A 259 26.66 -3.11 -28.48
C ALA A 259 28.03 -2.44 -28.66
N VAL A 260 29.07 -3.20 -28.36
CA VAL A 260 30.46 -2.77 -28.56
C VAL A 260 31.09 -3.68 -29.61
N GLU A 261 31.60 -3.08 -30.68
CA GLU A 261 32.28 -3.78 -31.76
C GLU A 261 33.73 -3.29 -31.85
N SER A 262 34.68 -4.22 -32.01
CA SER A 262 36.07 -3.87 -32.28
C SER A 262 36.22 -3.51 -33.75
N THR A 263 36.85 -2.37 -34.02
CA THR A 263 37.21 -1.97 -35.39
C THR A 263 38.60 -2.51 -35.73
N SER A 264 38.89 -2.75 -37.02
CA SER A 264 40.11 -3.39 -37.52
C SER A 264 41.46 -2.70 -37.19
N GLU A 265 41.45 -1.52 -36.56
CA GLU A 265 42.64 -0.69 -36.28
C GLU A 265 42.80 -0.30 -34.79
N ASP A 266 42.68 -1.26 -33.84
CA ASP A 266 42.76 -1.01 -32.37
C ASP A 266 41.73 0.02 -31.83
N GLY A 267 40.70 0.31 -32.63
CA GLY A 267 39.58 1.19 -32.29
C GLY A 267 38.35 0.40 -31.84
N PHE A 268 37.38 1.10 -31.24
CA PHE A 268 36.11 0.50 -30.84
C PHE A 268 34.94 1.37 -31.27
N GLU A 269 33.82 0.70 -31.52
CA GLU A 269 32.54 1.30 -31.82
C GLU A 269 31.54 0.96 -30.70
N VAL A 270 30.85 1.96 -30.18
CA VAL A 270 29.71 1.78 -29.27
C VAL A 270 28.44 2.23 -29.98
N SER A 271 27.49 1.32 -30.15
CA SER A 271 26.17 1.61 -30.72
C SER A 271 25.09 1.55 -29.63
N LEU A 272 24.23 2.58 -29.59
CA LEU A 272 23.07 2.65 -28.70
C LEU A 272 21.80 2.41 -29.51
N GLY A 273 21.16 1.28 -29.27
CA GLY A 273 19.84 0.93 -29.78
C GLY A 273 18.74 1.15 -28.75
N ILE A 274 17.56 1.58 -29.21
CA ILE A 274 16.35 1.65 -28.39
C ILE A 274 15.18 0.95 -29.05
N ASN A 275 14.29 0.43 -28.23
CA ASN A 275 13.00 -0.12 -28.63
C ASN A 275 11.93 0.44 -27.68
N MET A 276 11.41 1.62 -28.02
CA MET A 276 10.39 2.29 -27.19
C MET A 276 9.01 1.67 -27.42
N VAL A 277 8.80 1.01 -28.56
CA VAL A 277 7.54 0.33 -28.90
C VAL A 277 7.25 -0.82 -27.93
N THR A 278 8.27 -1.58 -27.50
CA THR A 278 8.05 -2.62 -26.46
C THR A 278 7.60 -2.01 -25.13
N LEU A 279 8.12 -0.85 -24.73
CA LEU A 279 7.67 -0.14 -23.52
C LEU A 279 6.28 0.46 -23.69
N ALA A 280 5.96 0.97 -24.88
CA ALA A 280 4.63 1.47 -25.22
C ALA A 280 3.56 0.37 -25.11
N HIS A 281 3.83 -0.82 -25.66
CA HIS A 281 2.92 -1.96 -25.52
C HIS A 281 2.72 -2.38 -24.06
N ARG A 282 3.78 -2.35 -23.23
CA ARG A 282 3.70 -2.67 -21.79
C ARG A 282 2.88 -1.64 -21.01
N ALA A 283 3.06 -0.35 -21.28
CA ALA A 283 2.28 0.71 -20.65
C ALA A 283 0.82 0.68 -21.14
N GLY A 284 0.61 0.49 -22.44
CA GLY A 284 -0.71 0.41 -23.08
C GLY A 284 -1.54 -0.79 -22.61
N SER A 285 -0.92 -1.94 -22.35
CA SER A 285 -1.62 -3.12 -21.85
C SER A 285 -2.15 -2.99 -20.42
N ARG A 286 -1.70 -1.96 -19.67
CA ARG A 286 -2.18 -1.66 -18.31
C ARG A 286 -3.34 -0.69 -18.28
N LEU A 287 -3.58 0.04 -19.37
CA LEU A 287 -4.76 0.88 -19.47
C LEU A 287 -6.02 -0.01 -19.57
N PRO A 288 -7.14 0.42 -18.97
CA PRO A 288 -8.40 -0.31 -19.06
C PRO A 288 -8.87 -0.39 -20.51
N SER A 289 -9.56 -1.47 -20.86
CA SER A 289 -10.09 -1.71 -22.22
C SER A 289 -11.02 -0.59 -22.69
N GLU A 290 -11.71 0.07 -21.75
CA GLU A 290 -12.65 1.17 -21.96
C GLU A 290 -11.97 2.50 -22.30
N ALA A 291 -10.64 2.61 -22.17
CA ALA A 291 -9.93 3.85 -22.47
C ALA A 291 -10.03 4.21 -23.96
N SER A 292 -10.40 5.45 -24.25
CA SER A 292 -10.42 6.05 -25.59
C SER A 292 -9.24 7.00 -25.78
N ASP A 293 -8.98 7.44 -27.01
CA ASP A 293 -7.94 8.46 -27.34
C ASP A 293 -6.54 8.14 -26.77
N VAL A 294 -6.11 6.88 -26.90
CA VAL A 294 -4.82 6.44 -26.33
C VAL A 294 -3.66 7.00 -27.14
N GLY A 295 -2.85 7.83 -26.47
CA GLY A 295 -1.61 8.38 -26.99
C GLY A 295 -0.40 7.85 -26.23
N PHE A 296 0.71 7.69 -26.93
CA PHE A 296 1.98 7.26 -26.34
C PHE A 296 3.02 8.36 -26.47
N SER A 297 3.80 8.56 -25.42
CA SER A 297 4.95 9.45 -25.42
C SER A 297 6.15 8.79 -24.76
N TRP A 298 7.35 9.14 -25.19
CA TRP A 298 8.58 8.57 -24.70
C TRP A 298 9.65 9.62 -24.44
N ARG A 299 10.61 9.27 -23.58
CA ARG A 299 11.84 10.01 -23.37
C ARG A 299 12.96 9.07 -22.99
N LEU A 300 14.19 9.51 -23.26
CA LEU A 300 15.41 8.81 -22.89
C LEU A 300 16.28 9.78 -22.09
N LEU A 301 16.62 9.40 -20.87
CA LEU A 301 17.44 10.19 -19.96
C LEU A 301 18.79 9.52 -19.76
N HIS A 302 19.85 10.33 -19.79
CA HIS A 302 21.19 9.94 -19.39
C HIS A 302 21.48 10.59 -18.04
N ARG A 303 21.78 9.79 -17.01
CA ARG A 303 21.85 10.22 -15.58
C ARG A 303 20.49 10.65 -15.02
N ALA A 304 19.64 9.67 -14.74
CA ALA A 304 18.36 9.93 -14.10
C ALA A 304 18.51 10.65 -12.74
N ASP A 305 17.54 11.50 -12.41
CA ASP A 305 17.44 12.13 -11.09
C ASP A 305 17.25 11.05 -10.01
N CYS A 306 18.26 10.92 -9.14
CA CYS A 306 18.26 9.99 -8.01
C CYS A 306 17.75 10.63 -6.71
N THR A 307 17.19 11.84 -6.74
CA THR A 307 16.66 12.46 -5.52
C THR A 307 15.52 11.59 -4.94
N PRO A 308 15.60 11.20 -3.66
CA PRO A 308 14.58 10.36 -3.04
C PRO A 308 13.18 11.00 -3.17
N PHE A 309 12.19 10.17 -3.42
CA PHE A 309 10.81 10.62 -3.42
C PHE A 309 10.34 10.80 -1.97
N VAL A 310 9.82 12.00 -1.65
CA VAL A 310 9.18 12.29 -0.37
C VAL A 310 7.67 12.34 -0.59
N PHE A 311 6.94 11.46 0.10
CA PHE A 311 5.49 11.39 -0.01
C PHE A 311 4.85 12.64 0.62
N LYS A 312 4.11 13.41 -0.19
CA LYS A 312 3.32 14.55 0.28
C LYS A 312 1.89 14.09 0.56
N LYS A 313 1.32 14.49 1.71
CA LYS A 313 -0.09 14.19 2.03
C LYS A 313 -1.01 14.69 0.92
N PHE A 314 -2.02 13.89 0.58
CA PHE A 314 -3.04 14.28 -0.37
C PHE A 314 -4.01 15.30 0.22
N ASN A 315 -4.55 16.17 -0.63
CA ASN A 315 -5.51 17.20 -0.24
C ASN A 315 -6.84 17.00 -0.97
N LEU A 316 -7.95 17.23 -0.26
CA LEU A 316 -9.31 17.24 -0.81
C LEU A 316 -9.80 18.68 -1.01
N THR A 317 -10.60 18.90 -2.04
CA THR A 317 -11.18 20.21 -2.37
C THR A 317 -12.62 20.34 -1.82
N SER A 318 -13.02 21.56 -1.47
CA SER A 318 -14.38 21.92 -1.05
C SER A 318 -15.27 22.29 -2.26
N ASN A 319 -16.59 22.33 -2.07
CA ASN A 319 -17.58 22.77 -3.07
C ASN A 319 -17.95 24.26 -2.97
N GLU A 320 -17.25 25.05 -2.15
CA GLU A 320 -17.55 26.47 -1.90
C GLU A 320 -17.61 27.33 -3.16
N ASP A 321 -16.80 27.02 -4.18
CA ASP A 321 -16.73 27.78 -5.44
C ASP A 321 -17.86 27.43 -6.44
N ILE A 322 -18.70 26.44 -6.13
CA ILE A 322 -19.74 25.94 -7.04
C ILE A 322 -21.05 26.69 -6.77
N ALA A 323 -21.75 27.08 -7.82
CA ALA A 323 -23.09 27.67 -7.70
C ALA A 323 -24.07 26.64 -7.13
N GLY A 324 -24.88 27.06 -6.16
CA GLY A 324 -25.92 26.21 -5.58
C GLY A 324 -26.96 25.78 -6.62
N PHE A 325 -27.53 24.59 -6.43
CA PHE A 325 -28.67 24.13 -7.22
C PHE A 325 -29.90 25.01 -6.96
N ASP A 326 -30.43 25.63 -8.02
CA ASP A 326 -31.56 26.58 -8.00
C ASP A 326 -32.94 25.91 -8.27
N GLY A 327 -32.96 24.58 -8.37
CA GLY A 327 -34.19 23.80 -8.58
C GLY A 327 -34.81 23.29 -7.29
N ASP A 328 -36.09 22.89 -7.35
CA ASP A 328 -36.75 22.20 -6.26
C ASP A 328 -36.35 20.71 -6.24
N ALA A 329 -35.71 20.27 -5.15
CA ALA A 329 -35.34 18.87 -4.93
C ALA A 329 -36.54 17.99 -4.52
N GLU A 330 -37.73 18.60 -4.30
CA GLU A 330 -38.98 17.96 -3.89
C GLU A 330 -38.85 17.05 -2.66
N LEU A 331 -38.00 17.45 -1.74
CA LEU A 331 -37.94 16.87 -0.40
C LEU A 331 -38.90 17.61 0.52
N SER A 332 -39.32 16.96 1.61
CA SER A 332 -40.11 17.62 2.66
C SER A 332 -39.34 18.71 3.44
N ILE A 333 -38.07 18.96 3.08
CA ILE A 333 -37.12 19.83 3.80
C ILE A 333 -36.33 20.68 2.81
N ASP A 334 -36.09 21.93 3.20
CA ASP A 334 -35.20 22.86 2.51
C ASP A 334 -33.73 22.50 2.74
N LEU A 335 -32.97 22.36 1.65
CA LEU A 335 -31.54 22.08 1.70
C LEU A 335 -30.75 23.33 2.13
N PHE A 336 -29.72 23.15 2.96
CA PHE A 336 -28.78 24.23 3.26
C PHE A 336 -28.01 24.63 2.01
N HIS A 337 -27.54 25.87 1.94
CA HIS A 337 -26.78 26.37 0.78
C HIS A 337 -25.59 25.47 0.41
N GLN A 338 -24.80 25.02 1.40
CA GLN A 338 -23.67 24.10 1.16
C GLN A 338 -24.14 22.73 0.61
N GLN A 339 -25.31 22.25 1.02
CA GLN A 339 -25.90 21.01 0.48
C GLN A 339 -26.40 21.21 -0.95
N GLN A 340 -26.94 22.39 -1.28
CA GLN A 340 -27.31 22.75 -2.67
C GLN A 340 -26.08 22.81 -3.59
N GLN A 341 -24.94 23.31 -3.11
CA GLN A 341 -23.68 23.31 -3.86
C GLN A 341 -23.18 21.87 -4.10
N SER A 342 -23.20 21.03 -3.08
CA SER A 342 -22.86 19.60 -3.22
C SER A 342 -23.81 18.87 -4.17
N LEU A 343 -25.12 19.14 -4.11
CA LEU A 343 -26.09 18.56 -5.03
C LEU A 343 -25.82 18.98 -6.48
N ALA A 344 -25.54 20.26 -6.74
CA ALA A 344 -25.19 20.75 -8.08
C ALA A 344 -23.95 20.03 -8.64
N TRP A 345 -22.92 19.90 -7.81
CA TRP A 345 -21.72 19.14 -8.17
C TRP A 345 -22.03 17.67 -8.47
N MET A 346 -22.81 17.00 -7.62
CA MET A 346 -23.19 15.60 -7.84
C MET A 346 -23.94 15.42 -9.17
N ILE A 347 -24.89 16.31 -9.48
CA ILE A 347 -25.62 16.30 -10.76
C ILE A 347 -24.64 16.45 -11.93
N GLN A 348 -23.68 17.39 -11.84
CA GLN A 348 -22.67 17.59 -12.89
C GLN A 348 -21.79 16.34 -13.09
N GLN A 349 -21.34 15.71 -12.01
CA GLN A 349 -20.50 14.49 -12.07
C GLN A 349 -21.20 13.30 -12.71
N GLU A 350 -22.53 13.19 -12.56
CA GLU A 350 -23.30 12.10 -13.16
C GLU A 350 -23.46 12.20 -14.69
N HIS A 351 -23.27 13.37 -15.28
CA HIS A 351 -23.23 13.52 -16.75
C HIS A 351 -22.01 12.82 -17.36
N GLY A 352 -20.97 12.58 -16.56
CA GLY A 352 -19.75 11.89 -16.96
C GLY A 352 -18.59 12.84 -17.18
N VAL A 353 -17.53 12.64 -16.41
CA VAL A 353 -16.27 13.39 -16.55
C VAL A 353 -15.27 12.55 -17.32
N ARG A 354 -14.69 13.13 -18.38
CA ARG A 354 -13.58 12.52 -19.12
C ARG A 354 -12.29 12.69 -18.33
N PHE A 355 -11.81 11.61 -17.71
CA PHE A 355 -10.58 11.59 -16.95
C PHE A 355 -9.45 10.96 -17.77
N ALA A 356 -8.32 11.67 -17.85
CA ALA A 356 -7.12 11.14 -18.46
C ALA A 356 -6.37 10.24 -17.47
N LEU A 357 -6.38 8.94 -17.72
CA LEU A 357 -5.54 7.96 -17.04
C LEU A 357 -4.14 7.95 -17.66
N GLU A 358 -3.12 7.85 -16.83
CA GLU A 358 -1.72 7.81 -17.26
C GLU A 358 -1.02 6.60 -16.66
N GLU A 359 -0.53 5.72 -17.54
CA GLU A 359 0.31 4.58 -17.19
C GLU A 359 1.72 4.81 -17.71
N SER A 360 2.73 4.49 -16.90
CA SER A 360 4.13 4.67 -17.30
C SER A 360 4.96 3.42 -17.08
N GLU A 361 5.83 3.14 -18.05
CA GLU A 361 6.82 2.08 -18.00
C GLU A 361 8.22 2.66 -18.14
N GLU A 362 9.15 2.12 -17.35
CA GLU A 362 10.54 2.54 -17.37
C GLU A 362 11.48 1.36 -17.39
N PHE A 363 12.66 1.59 -17.97
CA PHE A 363 13.74 0.62 -18.02
C PHE A 363 15.06 1.32 -17.76
N LEU A 364 15.73 0.92 -16.67
CA LEU A 364 17.07 1.37 -16.33
C LEU A 364 18.08 0.32 -16.83
N SER A 365 18.97 0.73 -17.74
CA SER A 365 20.09 -0.11 -18.16
C SER A 365 21.19 -0.14 -17.09
N GLU A 366 22.03 -1.19 -17.10
CA GLU A 366 23.22 -1.31 -16.24
C GLU A 366 24.18 -0.12 -16.39
N THR A 367 24.16 0.52 -17.56
CA THR A 367 25.00 1.64 -17.95
C THR A 367 24.43 3.01 -17.58
N GLY A 368 23.29 3.07 -16.88
CA GLY A 368 22.69 4.30 -16.36
C GLY A 368 21.75 5.04 -17.32
N TRP A 369 21.36 4.41 -18.44
CA TRP A 369 20.35 4.95 -19.36
C TRP A 369 18.96 4.59 -18.88
N LEU A 370 18.10 5.61 -18.73
CA LEU A 370 16.72 5.45 -18.33
C LEU A 370 15.79 5.74 -19.50
N ALA A 371 15.19 4.69 -20.06
CA ALA A 371 14.13 4.81 -21.05
C ALA A 371 12.78 4.86 -20.34
N GLN A 372 11.93 5.83 -20.69
CA GLN A 372 10.59 5.97 -20.13
C GLN A 372 9.56 6.16 -21.23
N VAL A 373 8.43 5.48 -21.08
CA VAL A 373 7.27 5.62 -21.94
C VAL A 373 6.02 5.83 -21.09
N GLN A 374 5.20 6.78 -21.50
CA GLN A 374 3.91 7.09 -20.90
C GLN A 374 2.80 6.82 -21.91
N ALA A 375 1.81 6.04 -21.51
CA ALA A 375 0.56 5.84 -22.20
C ALA A 375 -0.53 6.66 -21.50
N ARG A 376 -1.27 7.47 -22.26
CA ARG A 376 -2.37 8.29 -21.74
C ARG A 376 -3.64 7.91 -22.46
N GLY A 377 -4.71 7.60 -21.73
CA GLY A 377 -6.03 7.27 -22.28
C GLY A 377 -7.14 7.97 -21.51
N SER A 378 -8.26 8.25 -22.17
CA SER A 378 -9.41 8.93 -21.58
C SER A 378 -10.51 7.93 -21.22
N VAL A 379 -10.96 7.94 -19.97
CA VAL A 379 -12.09 7.14 -19.47
C VAL A 379 -13.20 8.08 -19.03
N ALA A 380 -14.44 7.76 -19.38
CA ALA A 380 -15.61 8.50 -18.92
C ALA A 380 -16.10 7.89 -17.60
N VAL A 381 -16.12 8.68 -16.53
CA VAL A 381 -16.49 8.22 -15.18
C VAL A 381 -17.67 9.02 -14.70
N ARG A 382 -18.68 8.34 -14.15
CA ARG A 382 -19.93 8.94 -13.67
C ARG A 382 -20.07 8.74 -12.17
N GLY A 383 -20.05 9.86 -11.44
CA GLY A 383 -20.15 9.90 -9.99
C GLY A 383 -18.85 10.33 -9.31
N GLY A 384 -18.71 10.04 -8.02
CA GLY A 384 -17.61 10.57 -7.21
C GLY A 384 -17.65 10.12 -5.75
N ILE A 385 -16.81 10.75 -4.92
CA ILE A 385 -16.68 10.50 -3.49
C ILE A 385 -17.09 11.76 -2.73
N CYS A 386 -18.12 11.63 -1.88
CA CYS A 386 -18.53 12.65 -0.92
C CYS A 386 -17.90 12.31 0.44
N ALA A 387 -16.79 12.97 0.73
CA ALA A 387 -16.01 12.82 1.96
C ALA A 387 -16.36 13.91 3.00
N ASP A 388 -17.61 14.37 3.01
CA ASP A 388 -18.06 15.45 3.90
C ASP A 388 -18.01 15.03 5.37
N HIS A 389 -17.71 16.00 6.24
CA HIS A 389 -17.61 15.77 7.68
C HIS A 389 -18.89 15.08 8.23
N PRO A 390 -18.78 14.16 9.21
CA PRO A 390 -19.95 13.65 9.93
C PRO A 390 -20.86 14.78 10.39
N GLY A 391 -22.18 14.63 10.17
CA GLY A 391 -23.19 15.65 10.47
C GLY A 391 -23.53 16.63 9.34
N PHE A 392 -22.81 16.63 8.21
CA PHE A 392 -23.12 17.51 7.06
C PHE A 392 -24.44 17.17 6.33
N GLY A 393 -24.97 15.96 6.52
CA GLY A 393 -26.19 15.51 5.83
C GLY A 393 -25.92 14.82 4.47
N LYS A 394 -24.91 13.94 4.41
CA LYS A 394 -24.59 13.13 3.23
C LYS A 394 -25.80 12.31 2.74
N THR A 395 -26.57 11.75 3.68
CA THR A 395 -27.80 11.00 3.41
C THR A 395 -28.84 11.87 2.71
N ILE A 396 -29.11 13.06 3.26
CA ILE A 396 -30.08 14.02 2.70
C ILE A 396 -29.67 14.47 1.29
N THR A 397 -28.39 14.80 1.09
CA THR A 397 -27.86 15.22 -0.22
C THR A 397 -28.00 14.10 -1.25
N SER A 398 -27.76 12.85 -0.84
CA SER A 398 -27.94 11.67 -1.69
C SER A 398 -29.41 11.42 -2.04
N LEU A 399 -30.33 11.61 -1.09
CA LEU A 399 -31.78 11.51 -1.33
C LEU A 399 -32.27 12.61 -2.27
N ALA A 400 -31.79 13.85 -2.12
CA ALA A 400 -32.09 14.96 -3.03
C ALA A 400 -31.68 14.62 -4.47
N LEU A 401 -30.51 14.03 -4.66
CA LEU A 401 -30.02 13.59 -5.96
C LEU A 401 -30.88 12.46 -6.57
N ILE A 402 -31.35 11.51 -5.76
CA ILE A 402 -32.28 10.46 -6.20
C ILE A 402 -33.63 11.07 -6.62
N GLN A 403 -34.16 11.99 -5.83
CA GLN A 403 -35.48 12.57 -6.05
C GLN A 403 -35.51 13.47 -7.29
N THR A 404 -34.49 14.31 -7.48
CA THR A 404 -34.36 15.20 -8.63
C THR A 404 -34.44 14.45 -9.97
N GLN A 405 -33.96 13.20 -10.01
CA GLN A 405 -33.98 12.36 -11.21
C GLN A 405 -35.17 11.40 -11.30
N SER A 406 -36.00 11.32 -10.25
CA SER A 406 -37.12 10.39 -10.19
C SER A 406 -38.19 10.67 -11.25
N LYS A 407 -38.33 11.93 -11.70
CA LYS A 407 -39.29 12.32 -12.75
C LYS A 407 -38.89 11.84 -14.15
N MET A 408 -37.58 11.72 -14.41
CA MET A 408 -37.02 11.30 -15.70
C MET A 408 -36.81 9.78 -15.79
N ARG A 409 -37.48 8.99 -14.93
CA ARG A 409 -37.23 7.54 -14.82
C ARG A 409 -37.29 6.78 -16.14
N ARG A 410 -38.22 7.13 -17.04
CA ARG A 410 -38.35 6.48 -18.36
C ARG A 410 -37.19 6.82 -19.29
N GLU A 411 -36.78 8.09 -19.31
CA GLU A 411 -35.64 8.56 -20.11
C GLU A 411 -34.33 7.97 -19.59
N VAL A 412 -34.17 7.95 -18.26
CA VAL A 412 -33.02 7.31 -17.59
C VAL A 412 -32.96 5.83 -17.92
N LEU A 413 -34.09 5.10 -17.91
CA LEU A 413 -34.10 3.68 -18.26
C LEU A 413 -33.70 3.45 -19.73
N ALA A 414 -34.26 4.23 -20.66
CA ALA A 414 -33.93 4.14 -22.08
C ALA A 414 -32.44 4.47 -22.33
N ASP A 415 -31.92 5.49 -21.67
CA ASP A 415 -30.52 5.89 -21.75
C ASP A 415 -29.58 4.83 -21.14
N LEU A 416 -29.98 4.20 -20.03
CA LEU A 416 -29.26 3.07 -19.41
C LEU A 416 -29.20 1.85 -20.32
N GLU A 417 -30.30 1.52 -21.01
CA GLU A 417 -30.35 0.38 -21.94
C GLU A 417 -29.35 0.53 -23.11
N THR A 418 -29.02 1.76 -23.52
CA THR A 418 -27.98 1.99 -24.54
C THR A 418 -26.55 1.69 -24.06
N ARG A 419 -26.33 1.70 -22.74
CA ARG A 419 -25.00 1.51 -22.11
C ARG A 419 -24.89 0.23 -21.29
N ALA A 420 -25.99 -0.47 -21.10
CA ALA A 420 -26.03 -1.68 -20.29
C ALA A 420 -25.15 -2.77 -20.91
N PRO A 421 -24.38 -3.51 -20.10
CA PRO A 421 -23.69 -4.70 -20.59
C PRO A 421 -24.69 -5.72 -21.17
N GLU A 422 -24.29 -6.43 -22.23
CA GLU A 422 -25.15 -7.41 -22.88
C GLU A 422 -25.64 -8.49 -21.89
N GLY A 423 -26.96 -8.72 -21.88
CA GLY A 423 -27.61 -9.81 -21.13
C GLY A 423 -27.84 -9.57 -19.63
N LEU A 424 -27.67 -8.36 -19.10
CA LEU A 424 -28.10 -8.00 -17.73
C LEU A 424 -29.44 -7.25 -17.73
N TYR A 425 -30.19 -7.34 -16.63
CA TYR A 425 -31.43 -6.58 -16.46
C TYR A 425 -31.17 -5.12 -16.06
N SER A 426 -31.44 -4.19 -16.96
CA SER A 426 -31.39 -2.75 -16.63
C SER A 426 -32.49 -2.37 -15.63
N THR A 427 -32.11 -1.64 -14.58
CA THR A 427 -33.05 -1.08 -13.59
C THR A 427 -32.74 0.38 -13.29
N ALA A 428 -33.79 1.19 -13.22
CA ALA A 428 -33.68 2.60 -12.80
C ALA A 428 -33.43 2.75 -11.29
N ALA A 429 -33.39 1.63 -10.54
CA ALA A 429 -33.21 1.63 -9.10
C ALA A 429 -31.83 2.17 -8.68
N THR A 430 -31.81 2.90 -7.55
CA THR A 430 -30.58 3.21 -6.81
C THR A 430 -30.32 2.12 -5.79
N LEU A 431 -29.15 1.48 -5.86
CA LEU A 431 -28.68 0.49 -4.89
C LEU A 431 -27.80 1.19 -3.83
N ILE A 432 -28.19 1.10 -2.57
CA ILE A 432 -27.46 1.65 -1.43
C ILE A 432 -26.88 0.48 -0.63
N VAL A 433 -25.56 0.42 -0.52
CA VAL A 433 -24.83 -0.56 0.28
C VAL A 433 -24.33 0.14 1.55
N CYS A 434 -24.75 -0.33 2.72
CA CYS A 434 -24.42 0.30 4.00
C CYS A 434 -24.17 -0.75 5.10
N PRO A 435 -23.56 -0.37 6.23
CA PRO A 435 -23.48 -1.22 7.42
C PRO A 435 -24.86 -1.64 7.94
N ALA A 436 -24.95 -2.81 8.58
CA ALA A 436 -26.20 -3.35 9.09
C ALA A 436 -26.99 -2.38 10.00
N SER A 437 -26.27 -1.60 10.82
CA SER A 437 -26.85 -0.60 11.73
C SER A 437 -27.52 0.57 11.01
N LEU A 438 -27.09 0.91 9.79
CA LEU A 438 -27.60 2.06 9.05
C LEU A 438 -28.77 1.71 8.11
N VAL A 439 -29.05 0.42 7.86
CA VAL A 439 -30.13 0.03 6.93
C VAL A 439 -31.48 0.58 7.37
N GLN A 440 -31.82 0.44 8.66
CA GLN A 440 -33.10 0.95 9.17
C GLN A 440 -33.13 2.48 9.17
N GLN A 441 -32.02 3.12 9.55
CA GLN A 441 -31.89 4.58 9.51
C GLN A 441 -32.12 5.14 8.09
N TRP A 442 -31.55 4.50 7.05
CA TRP A 442 -31.80 4.88 5.66
C TRP A 442 -33.28 4.75 5.29
N VAL A 443 -33.97 3.68 5.72
CA VAL A 443 -35.40 3.49 5.44
C VAL A 443 -36.25 4.56 6.12
N ASP A 444 -35.95 4.87 7.38
CA ASP A 444 -36.66 5.89 8.16
C ASP A 444 -36.45 7.28 7.53
N GLU A 445 -35.22 7.63 7.16
CA GLU A 445 -34.92 8.89 6.46
C GLU A 445 -35.61 8.98 5.09
N ILE A 446 -35.67 7.88 4.32
CA ILE A 446 -36.43 7.88 3.05
C ILE A 446 -37.91 8.15 3.31
N SER A 447 -38.51 7.50 4.31
CA SER A 447 -39.91 7.70 4.68
C SER A 447 -40.19 9.15 5.06
N ASP A 448 -39.36 9.72 5.93
CA ASP A 448 -39.53 11.07 6.47
C ASP A 448 -39.31 12.16 5.40
N LYS A 449 -38.30 11.99 4.53
CA LYS A 449 -37.90 13.03 3.58
C LYS A 449 -38.64 12.98 2.25
N THR A 450 -39.07 11.79 1.82
CA THR A 450 -39.77 11.62 0.52
C THR A 450 -41.27 11.36 0.67
N GLY A 451 -41.76 11.11 1.90
CA GLY A 451 -43.18 10.92 2.19
C GLY A 451 -43.81 9.60 1.68
N SER A 452 -43.04 8.75 0.99
CA SER A 452 -43.53 7.45 0.50
C SER A 452 -42.42 6.41 0.37
N LEU A 453 -42.73 5.19 0.83
CA LEU A 453 -41.90 3.99 0.68
C LEU A 453 -42.24 3.18 -0.58
N THR A 454 -43.07 3.70 -1.49
CA THR A 454 -43.41 3.00 -2.73
C THR A 454 -42.17 2.71 -3.57
N GLY A 455 -41.92 1.43 -3.84
CA GLY A 455 -40.75 0.97 -4.60
C GLY A 455 -39.44 0.94 -3.81
N VAL A 456 -39.48 1.05 -2.48
CA VAL A 456 -38.30 0.89 -1.61
C VAL A 456 -38.19 -0.56 -1.13
N ILE A 457 -37.00 -1.14 -1.20
CA ILE A 457 -36.71 -2.51 -0.73
C ILE A 457 -35.56 -2.45 0.28
N ALA A 458 -35.75 -2.99 1.49
CA ALA A 458 -34.73 -3.06 2.53
C ALA A 458 -34.30 -4.51 2.78
N ILE A 459 -33.00 -4.77 2.80
CA ILE A 459 -32.42 -6.10 2.85
C ILE A 459 -31.30 -6.13 3.90
N GLN A 460 -31.61 -6.64 5.08
CA GLN A 460 -30.65 -6.83 6.16
C GLN A 460 -30.00 -8.21 6.13
N THR A 461 -30.73 -9.24 5.64
CA THR A 461 -30.27 -10.64 5.63
C THR A 461 -30.51 -11.34 4.29
N PRO A 462 -29.72 -12.37 3.95
CA PRO A 462 -29.92 -13.16 2.72
C PRO A 462 -31.30 -13.85 2.63
N VAL A 463 -31.93 -14.11 3.78
CA VAL A 463 -33.29 -14.68 3.87
C VAL A 463 -34.32 -13.66 3.41
N GLN A 464 -34.17 -12.38 3.77
CA GLN A 464 -35.05 -11.31 3.30
C GLN A 464 -34.92 -11.11 1.78
N LEU A 465 -33.70 -11.19 1.24
CA LEU A 465 -33.48 -11.14 -0.21
C LEU A 465 -34.27 -12.23 -0.95
N ALA A 466 -34.31 -13.46 -0.40
CA ALA A 466 -35.05 -14.57 -1.00
C ALA A 466 -36.57 -14.37 -1.05
N LYS A 467 -37.15 -13.48 -0.22
CA LYS A 467 -38.60 -13.23 -0.23
C LYS A 467 -39.05 -12.39 -1.43
N HIS A 468 -38.12 -11.79 -2.16
CA HIS A 468 -38.42 -10.91 -3.28
C HIS A 468 -38.33 -11.64 -4.62
N THR A 469 -39.01 -11.09 -5.61
CA THR A 469 -39.02 -11.58 -6.99
C THR A 469 -38.13 -10.69 -7.87
N ILE A 470 -37.65 -11.26 -8.97
CA ILE A 470 -36.85 -10.53 -9.98
C ILE A 470 -37.64 -9.33 -10.51
N GLN A 471 -38.95 -9.49 -10.79
CA GLN A 471 -39.80 -8.40 -11.27
C GLN A 471 -39.88 -7.23 -10.28
N LYS A 472 -39.98 -7.52 -8.97
CA LYS A 472 -40.02 -6.48 -7.93
C LYS A 472 -38.71 -5.67 -7.90
N PHE A 473 -37.57 -6.30 -8.20
CA PHE A 473 -36.27 -5.62 -8.31
C PHE A 473 -36.18 -4.74 -9.56
N ARG A 474 -36.79 -5.15 -10.69
CA ARG A 474 -36.87 -4.32 -11.91
C ARG A 474 -37.71 -3.06 -11.70
N GLU A 475 -38.79 -3.18 -10.93
CA GLU A 475 -39.71 -2.07 -10.64
C GLU A 475 -39.26 -1.20 -9.45
N ALA A 476 -38.25 -1.62 -8.69
CA ALA A 476 -37.75 -0.91 -7.53
C ALA A 476 -37.24 0.51 -7.88
N ARG A 477 -37.37 1.43 -6.93
CA ARG A 477 -36.84 2.80 -6.98
C ARG A 477 -35.55 2.91 -6.17
N ILE A 478 -35.57 2.40 -4.94
CA ILE A 478 -34.42 2.39 -4.03
C ILE A 478 -34.31 1.00 -3.40
N ILE A 479 -33.11 0.44 -3.39
CA ILE A 479 -32.80 -0.82 -2.74
C ILE A 479 -31.70 -0.55 -1.72
N VAL A 480 -31.98 -0.78 -0.44
CA VAL A 480 -31.02 -0.61 0.66
C VAL A 480 -30.58 -1.99 1.13
N VAL A 481 -29.28 -2.27 1.08
CA VAL A 481 -28.70 -3.58 1.36
C VAL A 481 -27.62 -3.46 2.42
N ASN A 482 -27.66 -4.36 3.40
CA ASN A 482 -26.57 -4.57 4.32
C ASN A 482 -25.36 -5.17 3.59
N ARG A 483 -24.20 -4.51 3.68
CA ARG A 483 -22.93 -4.94 3.09
C ARG A 483 -22.54 -6.40 3.39
N ASP A 484 -22.88 -6.90 4.58
CA ASP A 484 -22.51 -8.26 5.01
C ASP A 484 -23.26 -9.36 4.24
N VAL A 485 -24.43 -9.03 3.65
CA VAL A 485 -25.21 -9.95 2.81
C VAL A 485 -24.37 -10.42 1.61
N LEU A 486 -23.57 -9.53 1.03
CA LEU A 486 -22.73 -9.83 -0.12
C LEU A 486 -21.66 -10.88 0.20
N THR A 487 -21.20 -10.96 1.44
CA THR A 487 -20.14 -11.88 1.89
C THR A 487 -20.66 -13.11 2.62
N HIS A 488 -21.96 -13.19 2.87
CA HIS A 488 -22.56 -14.31 3.60
C HIS A 488 -22.54 -15.60 2.77
N GLU A 489 -22.23 -16.73 3.39
CA GLU A 489 -22.11 -18.06 2.74
C GLU A 489 -23.37 -18.40 1.92
N ALA A 490 -24.55 -18.29 2.52
CA ALA A 490 -25.83 -18.49 1.83
C ALA A 490 -26.06 -17.63 0.56
N TYR A 491 -25.47 -16.43 0.47
CA TYR A 491 -25.54 -15.60 -0.74
C TYR A 491 -24.56 -16.11 -1.81
N ILE A 492 -23.33 -16.44 -1.38
CA ILE A 492 -22.29 -17.00 -2.23
C ILE A 492 -22.72 -18.34 -2.82
N ASP A 493 -23.31 -19.22 -2.02
CA ASP A 493 -23.83 -20.52 -2.47
C ASP A 493 -24.95 -20.36 -3.50
N ARG A 494 -25.78 -19.32 -3.36
CA ARG A 494 -26.82 -19.01 -4.34
C ARG A 494 -26.22 -18.50 -5.65
N LEU A 495 -25.22 -17.63 -5.57
CA LEU A 495 -24.48 -17.16 -6.74
C LEU A 495 -23.79 -18.32 -7.46
N ALA A 496 -23.16 -19.22 -6.71
CA ALA A 496 -22.52 -20.43 -7.22
C ALA A 496 -23.52 -21.35 -7.94
N SER A 497 -24.68 -21.58 -7.29
CA SER A 497 -25.77 -22.39 -7.83
C SER A 497 -26.35 -21.80 -9.11
N PHE A 498 -26.52 -20.48 -9.17
CA PHE A 498 -27.00 -19.79 -10.37
C PHE A 498 -25.96 -19.80 -11.50
N ALA A 499 -24.68 -19.62 -11.17
CA ALA A 499 -23.58 -19.66 -12.15
C ALA A 499 -23.21 -21.08 -12.59
N ALA A 500 -23.77 -22.13 -11.96
CA ALA A 500 -23.43 -23.53 -12.18
C ALA A 500 -21.93 -23.82 -11.93
N VAL A 501 -21.32 -23.16 -10.95
CA VAL A 501 -19.91 -23.31 -10.55
C VAL A 501 -19.87 -23.91 -9.14
N PRO A 502 -18.92 -24.81 -8.79
CA PRO A 502 -18.76 -25.24 -7.41
C PRO A 502 -18.54 -24.05 -6.47
N GLY A 503 -19.24 -24.11 -5.32
CA GLY A 503 -19.19 -23.05 -4.32
C GLY A 503 -17.82 -22.96 -3.64
N PRO A 504 -17.31 -21.75 -3.37
CA PRO A 504 -16.09 -21.55 -2.61
C PRO A 504 -16.41 -21.67 -1.12
N VAL A 505 -16.07 -22.81 -0.52
CA VAL A 505 -16.37 -23.08 0.90
C VAL A 505 -15.48 -22.23 1.85
N ALA A 506 -14.31 -21.74 1.40
CA ALA A 506 -13.41 -21.02 2.31
C ALA A 506 -12.45 -20.01 1.66
N THR A 507 -12.67 -19.55 0.43
CA THR A 507 -11.65 -18.73 -0.25
C THR A 507 -11.58 -17.30 0.30
N LYS A 508 -10.38 -16.87 0.68
CA LYS A 508 -10.11 -15.53 1.23
C LYS A 508 -9.59 -14.59 0.14
N GLY A 509 -9.93 -13.31 0.27
CA GLY A 509 -9.31 -12.22 -0.50
C GLY A 509 -9.56 -12.30 -1.99
N ARG A 510 -8.49 -12.09 -2.77
CA ARG A 510 -8.49 -12.00 -4.23
C ARG A 510 -9.02 -13.23 -4.97
N ALA A 511 -8.82 -14.42 -4.39
CA ALA A 511 -9.40 -15.65 -4.93
C ALA A 511 -10.92 -15.59 -5.00
N LEU A 512 -11.58 -15.01 -4.00
CA LEU A 512 -13.03 -14.81 -4.03
C LEU A 512 -13.43 -13.83 -5.15
N VAL A 513 -12.59 -12.83 -5.45
CA VAL A 513 -12.82 -11.82 -6.49
C VAL A 513 -12.74 -12.46 -7.87
N GLU A 514 -11.71 -13.25 -8.12
CA GLU A 514 -11.53 -13.95 -9.39
C GLU A 514 -12.62 -15.02 -9.59
N TRP A 515 -12.96 -15.76 -8.53
CA TRP A 515 -14.09 -16.70 -8.56
C TRP A 515 -15.40 -15.98 -8.90
N ARG A 516 -15.68 -14.84 -8.24
CA ARG A 516 -16.88 -14.05 -8.54
C ARG A 516 -16.88 -13.51 -9.95
N ALA A 517 -15.75 -12.99 -10.43
CA ALA A 517 -15.63 -12.52 -11.81
C ALA A 517 -15.95 -13.64 -12.80
N HIS A 518 -15.41 -14.84 -12.57
CA HIS A 518 -15.72 -16.03 -13.36
C HIS A 518 -17.21 -16.42 -13.28
N ALA A 519 -17.79 -16.43 -12.08
CA ALA A 519 -19.21 -16.74 -11.88
C ALA A 519 -20.14 -15.73 -12.57
N VAL A 520 -19.81 -14.43 -12.48
CA VAL A 520 -20.59 -13.34 -13.08
C VAL A 520 -20.57 -13.40 -14.61
N CYS A 521 -19.47 -13.83 -15.23
CA CYS A 521 -19.42 -14.02 -16.69
C CYS A 521 -20.44 -15.04 -17.22
N GLN A 522 -20.90 -15.98 -16.39
CA GLN A 522 -21.90 -16.98 -16.79
C GLN A 522 -23.35 -16.47 -16.68
N ILE A 523 -23.58 -15.38 -15.93
CA ILE A 523 -24.92 -14.86 -15.63
C ILE A 523 -25.69 -14.43 -16.90
N PRO A 524 -25.11 -13.68 -17.86
CA PRO A 524 -25.85 -13.22 -19.04
C PRO A 524 -26.43 -14.37 -19.89
N GLU A 525 -25.65 -15.44 -20.10
CA GLU A 525 -26.10 -16.63 -20.84
C GLU A 525 -27.27 -17.30 -20.10
N HIS A 526 -27.16 -17.44 -18.79
CA HIS A 526 -28.18 -18.06 -17.94
C HIS A 526 -29.47 -17.25 -17.88
N LEU A 527 -29.36 -15.91 -17.88
CA LEU A 527 -30.50 -15.01 -17.98
C LEU A 527 -31.24 -15.15 -19.32
N ALA A 528 -30.50 -15.25 -20.43
CA ALA A 528 -31.11 -15.46 -21.75
C ALA A 528 -31.87 -16.80 -21.85
N VAL A 529 -31.32 -17.88 -21.26
CA VAL A 529 -32.01 -19.19 -21.18
C VAL A 529 -33.25 -19.11 -20.30
N LEU A 530 -33.17 -18.38 -19.18
CA LEU A 530 -34.31 -18.18 -18.28
C LEU A 530 -35.47 -17.45 -18.97
N GLU A 531 -35.20 -16.43 -19.78
CA GLU A 531 -36.22 -15.71 -20.54
C GLU A 531 -36.81 -16.52 -21.70
N ARG A 532 -35.98 -17.28 -22.43
CA ARG A 532 -36.41 -18.03 -23.61
C ARG A 532 -37.14 -19.33 -23.27
N ASP A 533 -36.59 -20.12 -22.35
CA ASP A 533 -36.98 -21.53 -22.16
C ASP A 533 -37.75 -21.77 -20.85
N GLY A 534 -37.82 -20.76 -19.97
CA GLY A 534 -38.54 -20.80 -18.70
C GLY A 534 -37.85 -21.60 -17.58
N LEU A 535 -38.41 -21.52 -16.36
CA LEU A 535 -37.78 -22.01 -15.13
C LEU A 535 -37.49 -23.53 -15.11
N ALA A 536 -38.33 -24.36 -15.72
CA ALA A 536 -38.18 -25.81 -15.69
C ALA A 536 -36.99 -26.28 -16.54
N ASN A 537 -36.85 -25.74 -17.75
CA ASN A 537 -35.75 -26.06 -18.65
C ASN A 537 -34.44 -25.44 -18.17
N PHE A 538 -34.50 -24.23 -17.59
CA PHE A 538 -33.35 -23.58 -16.98
C PHE A 538 -32.73 -24.41 -15.85
N ARG A 539 -33.56 -25.01 -14.97
CA ARG A 539 -33.08 -25.93 -13.92
C ARG A 539 -32.34 -27.14 -14.49
N ASN A 540 -32.80 -27.68 -15.61
CA ASN A 540 -32.13 -28.80 -16.28
C ASN A 540 -30.82 -28.36 -16.94
N HIS A 541 -30.81 -27.18 -17.57
CA HIS A 541 -29.61 -26.58 -18.16
C HIS A 541 -28.52 -26.35 -17.11
N ILE A 542 -28.84 -25.76 -15.95
CA ILE A 542 -27.90 -25.56 -14.84
C ILE A 542 -27.33 -26.90 -14.34
N LYS A 543 -28.17 -27.93 -14.20
CA LYS A 543 -27.71 -29.27 -13.78
C LYS A 543 -26.75 -29.88 -14.79
N SER A 544 -27.02 -29.76 -16.09
CA SER A 544 -26.12 -30.22 -17.16
C SER A 544 -24.79 -29.47 -17.12
N LYS A 545 -24.85 -28.14 -17.12
CA LYS A 545 -23.67 -27.28 -17.15
C LYS A 545 -22.79 -27.45 -15.90
N TYR A 546 -23.38 -27.67 -14.73
CA TYR A 546 -22.61 -28.02 -13.53
C TYR A 546 -21.93 -29.38 -13.65
N HIS A 547 -22.60 -30.39 -14.23
CA HIS A 547 -21.99 -31.69 -14.47
C HIS A 547 -20.83 -31.60 -15.48
N GLU A 548 -20.98 -30.78 -16.51
CA GLU A 548 -19.93 -30.45 -17.47
C GLU A 548 -18.76 -29.74 -16.79
N ASN A 549 -19.01 -28.74 -15.95
CA ASN A 549 -17.97 -28.06 -15.17
C ASN A 549 -17.25 -29.03 -14.22
N MET A 550 -17.98 -29.93 -13.53
CA MET A 550 -17.39 -30.98 -12.66
C MET A 550 -16.53 -31.99 -13.42
N THR A 551 -16.86 -32.26 -14.69
CA THR A 551 -16.14 -33.22 -15.54
C THR A 551 -15.02 -32.57 -16.36
N SER A 552 -15.01 -31.25 -16.46
CA SER A 552 -13.98 -30.49 -17.19
C SER A 552 -12.60 -30.56 -16.54
N GLU A 553 -11.56 -30.48 -17.37
CA GLU A 553 -10.16 -30.37 -16.94
C GLU A 553 -9.89 -29.10 -16.10
N GLU A 554 -10.78 -28.10 -16.17
CA GLU A 554 -10.67 -26.84 -15.43
C GLU A 554 -10.88 -26.99 -13.93
N PHE A 555 -11.62 -28.02 -13.49
CA PHE A 555 -11.93 -28.29 -12.06
C PHE A 555 -11.29 -29.59 -11.51
N GLN A 556 -10.83 -30.50 -12.37
CA GLN A 556 -10.26 -31.80 -11.99
C GLN A 556 -8.73 -31.81 -11.80
N ALA A 557 -8.05 -30.72 -12.09
CA ALA A 557 -6.59 -30.71 -12.06
C ALA A 557 -6.03 -30.91 -10.65
N ALA A 558 -5.16 -31.91 -10.49
CA ALA A 558 -4.50 -32.19 -9.23
C ALA A 558 -3.45 -31.11 -8.92
N VAL A 559 -3.71 -30.26 -7.91
CA VAL A 559 -2.72 -29.30 -7.39
C VAL A 559 -1.50 -30.08 -6.88
N PRO A 560 -0.30 -29.94 -7.50
CA PRO A 560 0.88 -30.59 -6.98
C PRO A 560 1.29 -29.86 -5.70
N SER A 561 1.00 -30.45 -4.54
CA SER A 561 1.44 -29.93 -3.26
C SER A 561 2.97 -30.04 -3.18
N ARG A 562 3.65 -28.91 -3.42
CA ARG A 562 5.11 -28.70 -3.38
C ARG A 562 5.92 -29.37 -4.50
N ARG A 563 6.80 -28.57 -5.11
CA ARG A 563 7.87 -29.03 -5.99
C ARG A 563 8.98 -29.71 -5.17
N HIS A 564 8.75 -30.95 -4.77
CA HIS A 564 9.78 -31.77 -4.13
C HIS A 564 10.82 -32.21 -5.17
N ARG A 565 12.11 -31.89 -4.95
CA ARG A 565 13.23 -32.41 -5.75
C ARG A 565 13.87 -33.61 -5.05
N GLY A 566 14.31 -34.60 -5.81
CA GLY A 566 15.05 -35.77 -5.31
C GLY A 566 14.19 -36.77 -4.53
N GLN A 567 14.77 -37.43 -3.53
CA GLN A 567 14.16 -38.55 -2.78
C GLN A 567 12.78 -38.23 -2.17
N GLY A 568 12.50 -36.96 -1.81
CA GLY A 568 11.18 -36.55 -1.31
C GLY A 568 10.02 -36.72 -2.30
N TYR A 569 10.28 -36.75 -3.62
CA TYR A 569 9.27 -37.06 -4.64
C TYR A 569 8.90 -38.54 -4.64
N VAL A 570 9.88 -39.43 -4.40
CA VAL A 570 9.69 -40.88 -4.37
C VAL A 570 8.98 -41.31 -3.08
N ASP A 571 9.31 -40.68 -1.96
CA ASP A 571 8.71 -41.00 -0.65
C ASP A 571 7.24 -40.58 -0.56
N ASN A 572 6.85 -39.44 -1.18
CA ASN A 572 5.45 -39.04 -1.27
C ASN A 572 4.63 -39.90 -2.25
N LYS A 573 5.27 -40.44 -3.30
CA LYS A 573 4.61 -41.41 -4.19
C LYS A 573 4.26 -42.71 -3.45
N LYS A 574 5.05 -43.08 -2.43
CA LYS A 574 4.80 -44.24 -1.56
C LYS A 574 3.82 -43.96 -0.41
N LYS A 575 3.67 -42.70 0.04
CA LYS A 575 2.76 -42.32 1.14
C LYS A 575 1.28 -42.11 0.73
N LYS A 576 0.91 -42.34 -0.53
CA LYS A 576 -0.46 -42.12 -1.04
C LYS A 576 -1.53 -43.12 -0.58
N LEU A 577 -1.30 -43.90 0.49
CA LEU A 577 -2.21 -45.00 0.90
C LEU A 577 -2.51 -45.12 2.40
N SER A 578 -2.25 -44.11 3.24
CA SER A 578 -2.70 -44.17 4.65
C SER A 578 -3.40 -42.89 5.08
N ALA A 579 -4.71 -43.02 5.29
CA ALA A 579 -5.62 -42.00 5.78
C ALA A 579 -5.24 -41.46 7.17
N THR A 580 -5.19 -40.14 7.33
CA THR A 580 -5.64 -39.46 8.56
C THR A 580 -5.85 -37.96 8.31
N GLN A 581 -7.10 -37.55 8.06
CA GLN A 581 -7.73 -36.29 8.49
C GLN A 581 -9.15 -36.26 7.90
N ILE A 582 -10.04 -37.01 8.55
CA ILE A 582 -11.48 -36.91 8.37
C ILE A 582 -11.93 -35.79 9.31
N THR A 583 -12.19 -34.60 8.76
CA THR A 583 -13.22 -33.68 9.26
C THR A 583 -13.35 -32.52 8.26
N GLN A 584 -14.48 -32.52 7.53
CA GLN A 584 -15.16 -31.42 6.82
C GLN A 584 -15.65 -31.92 5.44
N GLN A 585 -16.94 -31.69 5.19
CA GLN A 585 -17.78 -32.37 4.20
C GLN A 585 -17.42 -31.94 2.77
N ALA A 586 -17.39 -32.94 1.86
CA ALA A 586 -17.15 -32.77 0.43
C ALA A 586 -18.24 -31.91 -0.26
N ALA A 587 -17.88 -31.28 -1.38
CA ALA A 587 -18.79 -30.53 -2.23
C ALA A 587 -19.98 -31.43 -2.65
N PRO A 588 -21.22 -30.93 -2.57
CA PRO A 588 -22.39 -31.75 -2.87
C PRO A 588 -22.39 -32.17 -4.35
N THR A 589 -22.64 -33.46 -4.59
CA THR A 589 -22.81 -34.07 -5.92
C THR A 589 -24.06 -33.59 -6.65
N SER A 590 -24.95 -32.85 -5.97
CA SER A 590 -26.17 -32.27 -6.50
C SER A 590 -26.34 -30.81 -6.05
N ILE A 591 -26.56 -29.88 -6.97
CA ILE A 591 -26.91 -28.49 -6.66
C ILE A 591 -28.36 -28.41 -6.18
N ASP A 592 -28.61 -27.63 -5.13
CA ASP A 592 -29.96 -27.23 -4.75
C ASP A 592 -30.49 -26.17 -5.74
N THR A 593 -31.42 -26.58 -6.60
CA THR A 593 -32.02 -25.72 -7.63
C THR A 593 -33.30 -25.01 -7.18
N SER A 594 -33.66 -25.10 -5.90
CA SER A 594 -34.89 -24.53 -5.35
C SER A 594 -34.87 -22.99 -5.34
N THR A 595 -33.70 -22.38 -5.10
CA THR A 595 -33.53 -20.94 -4.86
C THR A 595 -33.18 -20.10 -6.11
N ILE A 596 -33.11 -20.73 -7.29
CA ILE A 596 -32.67 -20.11 -8.55
C ILE A 596 -33.62 -19.01 -9.06
N ASN A 597 -34.88 -19.00 -8.62
CA ASN A 597 -35.89 -18.00 -9.04
C ASN A 597 -35.81 -16.68 -8.23
N HIS A 598 -34.89 -16.57 -7.27
CA HIS A 598 -34.74 -15.39 -6.44
C HIS A 598 -33.74 -14.39 -7.05
N PRO A 599 -33.89 -13.08 -6.80
CA PRO A 599 -32.99 -12.07 -7.33
C PRO A 599 -31.59 -12.18 -6.72
N LEU A 600 -30.57 -12.05 -7.58
CA LEU A 600 -29.18 -11.77 -7.22
C LEU A 600 -28.84 -10.36 -7.68
N LEU A 601 -28.00 -9.64 -6.92
CA LEU A 601 -27.65 -8.26 -7.25
C LEU A 601 -26.83 -8.18 -8.54
N GLU A 602 -26.01 -9.19 -8.83
CA GLU A 602 -25.18 -9.28 -10.05
C GLU A 602 -25.99 -9.53 -11.34
N MET A 603 -27.29 -9.85 -11.24
CA MET A 603 -28.19 -9.99 -12.42
C MET A 603 -28.65 -8.65 -12.99
N PHE A 604 -28.49 -7.56 -12.24
CA PHE A 604 -29.04 -6.25 -12.58
C PHE A 604 -27.93 -5.25 -12.89
N PHE A 605 -28.21 -4.38 -13.87
CA PHE A 605 -27.44 -3.18 -14.12
C PHE A 605 -28.18 -1.99 -13.51
N PHE A 606 -27.65 -1.44 -12.42
CA PHE A 606 -28.29 -0.36 -11.66
C PHE A 606 -27.99 1.01 -12.25
N ASN A 607 -28.95 1.94 -12.16
CA ASN A 607 -28.73 3.35 -12.49
C ASN A 607 -27.62 3.96 -11.61
N ARG A 608 -27.71 3.71 -10.30
CA ARG A 608 -26.80 4.28 -9.31
C ARG A 608 -26.45 3.27 -8.23
N LEU A 609 -25.17 3.21 -7.87
CA LEU A 609 -24.66 2.53 -6.70
C LEU A 609 -24.14 3.58 -5.70
N ILE A 610 -24.66 3.58 -4.48
CA ILE A 610 -24.19 4.40 -3.36
C ILE A 610 -23.60 3.47 -2.31
N VAL A 611 -22.35 3.69 -1.93
CA VAL A 611 -21.65 2.89 -0.92
C VAL A 611 -21.36 3.77 0.27
N ASP A 612 -22.06 3.50 1.36
CA ASP A 612 -21.97 4.25 2.60
C ASP A 612 -20.95 3.64 3.56
N GLU A 613 -20.21 4.51 4.23
CA GLU A 613 -19.08 4.21 5.12
C GLU A 613 -18.05 3.23 4.52
N PHE A 614 -17.64 3.49 3.28
CA PHE A 614 -16.72 2.60 2.54
C PHE A 614 -15.33 2.45 3.19
N HIS A 615 -14.93 3.37 4.08
CA HIS A 615 -13.63 3.34 4.75
C HIS A 615 -13.51 2.19 5.77
N ASP A 616 -14.64 1.67 6.26
CA ASP A 616 -14.72 0.59 7.25
C ASP A 616 -14.88 -0.79 6.57
N TYR A 617 -14.83 -0.88 5.25
CA TYR A 617 -15.14 -2.12 4.54
C TYR A 617 -13.95 -3.08 4.60
N ALA A 618 -14.20 -4.31 5.04
CA ALA A 618 -13.23 -5.38 4.90
C ALA A 618 -12.93 -5.66 3.41
N PRO A 619 -11.71 -6.12 3.05
CA PRO A 619 -11.34 -6.36 1.65
C PRO A 619 -12.31 -7.25 0.86
N LYS A 620 -12.91 -8.25 1.51
CA LYS A 620 -13.94 -9.12 0.91
C LYS A 620 -15.20 -8.35 0.50
N VAL A 621 -15.68 -7.48 1.38
CA VAL A 621 -16.87 -6.65 1.14
C VAL A 621 -16.55 -5.61 0.07
N TYR A 622 -15.35 -5.04 0.12
CA TYR A 622 -14.87 -4.09 -0.87
C TYR A 622 -14.89 -4.66 -2.28
N ALA A 623 -14.33 -5.85 -2.45
CA ALA A 623 -14.28 -6.50 -3.75
C ALA A 623 -15.66 -6.98 -4.24
N ALA A 624 -16.50 -7.48 -3.32
CA ALA A 624 -17.88 -7.82 -3.64
C ALA A 624 -18.68 -6.61 -4.13
N THR A 625 -18.52 -5.46 -3.47
CA THR A 625 -19.20 -4.21 -3.82
C THR A 625 -18.68 -3.65 -5.13
N SER A 626 -17.36 -3.72 -5.37
CA SER A 626 -16.73 -3.24 -6.60
C SER A 626 -17.18 -4.04 -7.83
N ALA A 627 -17.47 -5.34 -7.66
CA ALA A 627 -17.93 -6.23 -8.72
C ALA A 627 -19.36 -5.94 -9.20
N LEU A 628 -20.20 -5.29 -8.38
CA LEU A 628 -21.56 -4.89 -8.77
C LEU A 628 -21.50 -3.93 -9.97
N LYS A 629 -22.47 -4.02 -10.88
CA LYS A 629 -22.51 -3.22 -12.11
C LYS A 629 -23.54 -2.10 -12.00
N ALA A 630 -23.08 -0.86 -12.16
CA ALA A 630 -23.92 0.34 -12.16
C ALA A 630 -23.36 1.42 -13.10
N ASP A 631 -24.22 2.24 -13.70
CA ASP A 631 -23.83 3.37 -14.58
C ASP A 631 -23.17 4.50 -13.78
N LYS A 632 -23.71 4.81 -12.60
CA LYS A 632 -23.24 5.90 -11.72
C LYS A 632 -22.81 5.33 -10.37
N ARG A 633 -21.66 5.79 -9.84
CA ARG A 633 -21.12 5.28 -8.57
C ARG A 633 -20.78 6.41 -7.60
N TRP A 634 -21.24 6.27 -6.36
CA TRP A 634 -21.02 7.24 -5.28
C TRP A 634 -20.45 6.55 -4.04
N GLY A 635 -19.35 7.07 -3.52
CA GLY A 635 -18.82 6.68 -2.21
C GLY A 635 -19.09 7.75 -1.17
N LEU A 636 -19.68 7.39 -0.04
CA LEU A 636 -19.91 8.28 1.10
C LEU A 636 -18.99 7.88 2.26
N SER A 637 -18.27 8.85 2.84
CA SER A 637 -17.44 8.60 4.02
C SER A 637 -17.27 9.89 4.83
N GLY A 638 -17.23 9.79 6.16
CA GLY A 638 -16.81 10.90 7.02
C GLY A 638 -15.29 11.08 7.11
N THR A 639 -14.54 10.00 6.90
CA THR A 639 -13.08 9.92 7.12
C THR A 639 -12.45 9.13 5.97
N PRO A 640 -12.19 9.75 4.81
CA PRO A 640 -11.64 9.05 3.66
C PRO A 640 -10.18 8.63 3.93
N ALA A 641 -9.86 7.38 3.61
CA ALA A 641 -8.50 6.87 3.66
C ALA A 641 -7.72 7.41 2.43
N ILE A 642 -6.84 8.39 2.65
CA ILE A 642 -6.04 9.07 1.60
C ILE A 642 -4.57 9.24 2.01
N GLU A 643 -4.05 8.34 2.82
CA GLU A 643 -2.71 8.49 3.39
C GLU A 643 -1.61 7.85 2.52
N ASP A 644 -1.96 6.92 1.64
CA ASP A 644 -1.04 6.26 0.72
C ASP A 644 -1.67 6.00 -0.67
N PHE A 645 -0.85 5.55 -1.63
CA PHE A 645 -1.34 5.23 -2.99
C PHE A 645 -2.31 4.04 -3.00
N TYR A 646 -2.20 3.11 -2.06
CA TYR A 646 -3.07 1.94 -2.03
C TYR A 646 -4.50 2.30 -1.66
N GLN A 647 -4.68 3.14 -0.64
CA GLN A 647 -6.00 3.59 -0.19
C GLN A 647 -6.71 4.43 -1.27
N VAL A 648 -5.98 5.32 -1.95
CA VAL A 648 -6.55 6.11 -3.06
C VAL A 648 -6.86 5.24 -4.28
N ALA A 649 -6.02 4.25 -4.59
CA ALA A 649 -6.30 3.29 -5.66
C ALA A 649 -7.51 2.41 -5.36
N GLN A 650 -7.67 1.95 -4.11
CA GLN A 650 -8.91 1.30 -3.68
C GLN A 650 -10.08 2.23 -3.93
N MET A 651 -10.08 3.44 -3.37
CA MET A 651 -11.15 4.42 -3.56
C MET A 651 -11.52 4.65 -5.04
N ALA A 652 -10.55 4.67 -5.94
CA ALA A 652 -10.79 4.77 -7.38
C ALA A 652 -11.45 3.51 -7.96
N GLN A 653 -11.11 2.32 -7.47
CA GLN A 653 -11.74 1.05 -7.86
C GLN A 653 -13.24 1.03 -7.53
N LEU A 654 -13.67 1.70 -6.45
CA LEU A 654 -15.09 1.88 -6.15
C LEU A 654 -15.84 2.55 -7.31
N LEU A 655 -15.19 3.53 -7.95
CA LEU A 655 -15.72 4.26 -9.12
C LEU A 655 -15.49 3.53 -10.45
N GLY A 656 -14.91 2.32 -10.42
CA GLY A 656 -14.57 1.54 -11.61
C GLY A 656 -13.27 1.97 -12.30
N LEU A 657 -12.38 2.70 -11.61
CA LEU A 657 -11.08 3.10 -12.13
C LEU A 657 -9.95 2.33 -11.46
N ASP A 658 -9.07 1.73 -12.26
CA ASP A 658 -7.83 1.13 -11.77
C ASP A 658 -6.68 2.15 -11.82
N LEU A 659 -6.24 2.63 -10.66
CA LEU A 659 -5.08 3.52 -10.55
C LEU A 659 -3.80 2.73 -10.21
N PRO A 660 -2.62 3.19 -10.68
CA PRO A 660 -1.35 2.56 -10.37
C PRO A 660 -0.98 2.75 -8.89
N ILE A 661 -0.70 1.67 -8.18
CA ILE A 661 -0.30 1.68 -6.76
C ILE A 661 1.23 1.91 -6.59
N GLY A 662 2.01 1.71 -7.66
CA GLY A 662 3.47 1.83 -7.63
C GLY A 662 4.14 0.56 -7.12
N SER A 663 4.81 0.63 -5.97
CA SER A 663 5.49 -0.52 -5.34
C SER A 663 5.08 -0.66 -3.88
N MET A 664 5.46 -1.77 -3.28
CA MET A 664 5.26 -2.01 -1.85
C MET A 664 6.32 -1.34 -0.98
N ASP A 665 7.06 -0.33 -1.42
CA ASP A 665 8.12 0.31 -0.63
C ASP A 665 7.56 0.95 0.66
N ALA A 666 8.29 0.84 1.77
CA ALA A 666 7.91 1.43 3.06
C ALA A 666 7.90 2.96 3.02
N ALA A 667 8.68 3.56 2.11
CA ALA A 667 8.68 5.01 1.89
C ALA A 667 7.36 5.54 1.28
N VAL A 668 6.57 4.67 0.66
CA VAL A 668 5.40 5.04 -0.17
C VAL A 668 4.10 4.41 0.32
N MET A 669 4.17 3.26 1.00
CA MET A 669 3.01 2.50 1.44
C MET A 669 3.12 2.17 2.93
N LYS A 670 2.02 2.37 3.67
CA LYS A 670 1.96 2.02 5.10
C LYS A 670 2.11 0.51 5.32
N ASN A 671 2.65 0.14 6.48
CA ASN A 671 2.80 -1.28 6.85
C ASN A 671 1.47 -2.04 6.89
N SER A 672 0.39 -1.41 7.36
CA SER A 672 -0.96 -2.00 7.34
C SER A 672 -1.42 -2.32 5.92
N SER A 673 -1.32 -1.35 5.01
CA SER A 673 -1.63 -1.49 3.58
C SER A 673 -0.75 -2.55 2.90
N ARG A 674 0.55 -2.57 3.20
CA ARG A 674 1.48 -3.60 2.68
C ARG A 674 1.09 -5.00 3.13
N GLN A 675 0.74 -5.17 4.41
CA GLN A 675 0.31 -6.47 4.94
C GLN A 675 -1.02 -6.92 4.34
N ALA A 676 -1.97 -6.00 4.14
CA ALA A 676 -3.23 -6.28 3.48
C ALA A 676 -3.00 -6.73 2.03
N LEU A 677 -2.20 -5.99 1.25
CA LEU A 677 -1.86 -6.34 -0.12
C LEU A 677 -1.13 -7.70 -0.20
N GLN A 678 -0.13 -7.95 0.65
CA GLN A 678 0.61 -9.21 0.67
C GLN A 678 -0.26 -10.43 0.98
N LYS A 679 -1.27 -10.28 1.86
CA LYS A 679 -2.22 -11.36 2.18
C LYS A 679 -3.09 -11.74 0.99
N ASP A 680 -3.37 -10.79 0.09
CA ASP A 680 -4.23 -10.98 -1.08
C ASP A 680 -3.48 -11.39 -2.36
N MET A 681 -2.15 -11.25 -2.41
CA MET A 681 -1.33 -11.62 -3.58
C MET A 681 -1.03 -13.13 -3.65
N SER A 682 -1.09 -13.70 -4.85
CA SER A 682 -0.63 -15.07 -5.09
C SER A 682 0.90 -15.21 -4.92
N SER A 683 1.40 -16.44 -4.77
CA SER A 683 2.85 -16.70 -4.72
C SER A 683 3.59 -16.16 -5.94
N PHE A 684 2.98 -16.26 -7.13
CA PHE A 684 3.54 -15.72 -8.37
C PHE A 684 3.46 -14.20 -8.40
N GLU A 685 2.40 -13.59 -7.90
CA GLU A 685 2.32 -12.12 -7.85
C GLU A 685 3.29 -11.52 -6.84
N GLN A 686 3.51 -12.19 -5.72
CA GLN A 686 4.59 -11.87 -4.80
C GLN A 686 5.92 -11.95 -5.53
N PHE A 687 6.17 -13.03 -6.28
CA PHE A 687 7.38 -13.17 -7.10
C PHE A 687 7.50 -12.08 -8.18
N ASP A 688 6.45 -11.79 -8.94
CA ASP A 688 6.42 -10.76 -10.00
C ASP A 688 6.62 -9.36 -9.41
N SER A 689 6.04 -9.07 -8.24
CA SER A 689 6.24 -7.81 -7.51
C SER A 689 7.68 -7.65 -7.01
N MET A 690 8.35 -8.75 -6.64
CA MET A 690 9.77 -8.76 -6.28
C MET A 690 10.69 -8.70 -7.50
N TRP A 691 10.26 -9.25 -8.64
CA TRP A 691 11.03 -9.28 -9.88
C TRP A 691 11.03 -7.95 -10.64
N ARG A 692 9.97 -7.15 -10.48
CA ARG A 692 9.90 -5.81 -11.08
C ARG A 692 10.94 -4.89 -10.44
N GLN A 693 11.69 -4.18 -11.28
CA GLN A 693 12.57 -3.11 -10.82
C GLN A 693 11.75 -2.10 -10.01
N LEU A 694 12.30 -1.65 -8.87
CA LEU A 694 11.68 -0.63 -8.06
C LEU A 694 11.43 0.63 -8.91
N PRO A 695 10.21 1.20 -8.87
CA PRO A 695 9.92 2.44 -9.57
C PRO A 695 10.94 3.54 -9.21
N SER A 696 11.33 4.32 -10.20
CA SER A 696 12.16 5.49 -9.99
C SER A 696 11.41 6.55 -9.17
N PRO A 697 12.14 7.46 -8.48
CA PRO A 697 11.53 8.60 -7.80
C PRO A 697 10.62 9.43 -8.72
N THR A 698 10.99 9.55 -10.00
CA THR A 698 10.20 10.29 -10.99
C THR A 698 8.88 9.59 -11.30
N LYS A 699 8.87 8.25 -11.34
CA LYS A 699 7.64 7.47 -11.49
C LYS A 699 6.72 7.65 -10.29
N TYR A 700 7.23 7.64 -9.06
CA TYR A 700 6.41 7.94 -7.88
C TYR A 700 5.81 9.35 -7.91
N ARG A 701 6.56 10.36 -8.37
CA ARG A 701 6.01 11.73 -8.57
C ARG A 701 4.86 11.74 -9.58
N SER A 702 4.99 11.00 -10.67
CA SER A 702 3.92 10.87 -11.67
C SER A 702 2.67 10.19 -11.10
N ILE A 703 2.85 9.12 -10.33
CA ILE A 703 1.74 8.40 -9.66
C ILE A 703 1.07 9.33 -8.66
N HIS A 704 1.84 10.03 -7.83
CA HIS A 704 1.31 11.00 -6.86
C HIS A 704 0.49 12.10 -7.55
N ALA A 705 1.00 12.68 -8.64
CA ALA A 705 0.29 13.70 -9.40
C ALA A 705 -1.02 13.16 -10.01
N LEU A 706 -1.03 11.93 -10.51
CA LEU A 706 -2.24 11.27 -11.04
C LEU A 706 -3.28 11.06 -9.94
N HIS A 707 -2.87 10.57 -8.77
CA HIS A 707 -3.74 10.34 -7.61
C HIS A 707 -4.32 11.65 -7.07
N GLN A 708 -3.49 12.69 -6.95
CA GLN A 708 -3.97 14.02 -6.55
C GLN A 708 -4.95 14.60 -7.57
N ARG A 709 -4.72 14.40 -8.88
CA ARG A 709 -5.65 14.82 -9.93
C ARG A 709 -6.98 14.05 -9.83
N PHE A 710 -6.94 12.75 -9.57
CA PHE A 710 -8.12 11.93 -9.32
C PHE A 710 -8.93 12.49 -8.13
N LEU A 711 -8.30 12.71 -6.98
CA LEU A 711 -8.95 13.28 -5.79
C LEU A 711 -9.54 14.67 -6.06
N THR A 712 -8.80 15.54 -6.76
CA THR A 712 -9.27 16.89 -7.12
C THR A 712 -10.47 16.86 -8.07
N THR A 713 -10.61 15.80 -8.88
CA THR A 713 -11.71 15.69 -9.84
C THR A 713 -12.94 15.04 -9.22
N PHE A 714 -12.75 13.93 -8.50
CA PHE A 714 -13.82 13.04 -8.09
C PHE A 714 -14.12 13.03 -6.60
N ALA A 715 -13.27 13.60 -5.74
CA ALA A 715 -13.49 13.63 -4.30
C ALA A 715 -13.74 15.06 -3.79
N ARG A 716 -14.70 15.21 -2.89
CA ARG A 716 -15.01 16.49 -2.23
C ARG A 716 -15.13 16.30 -0.73
N GLN A 717 -14.65 17.28 0.02
CA GLN A 717 -14.79 17.32 1.48
C GLN A 717 -15.24 18.71 1.88
N ASN A 718 -16.52 18.82 2.24
CA ASN A 718 -17.06 20.02 2.86
C ASN A 718 -16.99 19.88 4.38
N ILE A 719 -16.50 20.93 5.02
CA ILE A 719 -16.46 21.03 6.48
C ILE A 719 -17.64 21.91 6.88
N GLY A 720 -18.55 21.35 7.68
CA GLY A 720 -19.68 22.11 8.21
C GLY A 720 -19.16 23.30 9.00
N ASN A 721 -19.73 24.49 8.76
CA ASN A 721 -19.39 25.66 9.56
C ASN A 721 -20.10 25.56 10.93
N PHE A 722 -19.53 24.72 11.81
CA PHE A 722 -20.01 24.50 13.18
C PHE A 722 -19.78 25.73 14.08
N GLY A 723 -19.23 26.84 13.57
CA GLY A 723 -19.04 28.06 14.35
C GLY A 723 -20.32 28.66 14.93
N LYS A 724 -21.51 28.20 14.50
CA LYS A 724 -22.81 28.57 15.09
C LYS A 724 -23.23 27.69 16.28
N ILE A 725 -22.58 26.56 16.52
CA ILE A 725 -22.89 25.62 17.60
C ILE A 725 -21.79 25.72 18.66
N GLU A 726 -22.13 26.20 19.85
CA GLU A 726 -21.18 26.23 20.98
C GLU A 726 -20.89 24.79 21.43
N TYR A 727 -19.65 24.35 21.33
CA TYR A 727 -19.18 23.08 21.89
C TYR A 727 -18.10 23.36 22.96
N ARG A 728 -17.99 22.47 23.95
CA ARG A 728 -17.00 22.54 25.02
C ARG A 728 -16.35 21.17 25.20
N ASP A 729 -15.03 21.12 25.05
CA ASP A 729 -14.27 19.89 25.26
C ASP A 729 -13.95 19.74 26.75
N HIS A 730 -14.43 18.66 27.35
CA HIS A 730 -14.17 18.30 28.75
C HIS A 730 -13.21 17.11 28.80
N LEU A 731 -11.92 17.37 29.04
CA LEU A 731 -10.92 16.33 29.25
C LEU A 731 -10.98 15.86 30.72
N VAL A 732 -11.51 14.66 30.95
CA VAL A 732 -11.58 14.05 32.28
C VAL A 732 -10.50 12.98 32.39
N PRO A 733 -9.42 13.20 33.16
CA PRO A 733 -8.44 12.15 33.41
C PRO A 733 -9.08 11.04 34.27
N VAL A 734 -8.96 9.80 33.82
CA VAL A 734 -9.40 8.62 34.58
C VAL A 734 -8.18 7.95 35.17
N GLU A 735 -8.10 7.89 36.51
CA GLU A 735 -7.08 7.11 37.20
C GLU A 735 -7.46 5.64 37.17
N LEU A 736 -6.54 4.78 36.73
CA LEU A 736 -6.74 3.34 36.73
C LEU A 736 -6.81 2.82 38.17
N ASP A 737 -7.79 1.98 38.45
CA ASP A 737 -7.91 1.29 39.73
C ASP A 737 -6.72 0.33 39.98
N VAL A 738 -6.49 -0.04 41.23
CA VAL A 738 -5.35 -0.87 41.67
C VAL A 738 -5.28 -2.19 40.89
N GLU A 739 -6.41 -2.83 40.63
CA GLU A 739 -6.51 -4.08 39.87
C GLU A 739 -6.06 -3.90 38.40
N HIS A 740 -6.56 -2.86 37.73
CA HIS A 740 -6.19 -2.51 36.36
C HIS A 740 -4.69 -2.19 36.26
N ARG A 741 -4.18 -1.44 37.24
CA ARG A 741 -2.77 -1.04 37.29
C ARG A 741 -1.85 -2.24 37.48
N LEU A 742 -2.23 -3.20 38.32
CA LEU A 742 -1.43 -4.41 38.57
C LEU A 742 -1.33 -5.27 37.31
N LEU A 743 -2.46 -5.56 36.67
CA LEU A 743 -2.52 -6.34 35.43
C LEU A 743 -1.77 -5.65 34.29
N TYR A 744 -1.97 -4.34 34.13
CA TYR A 744 -1.25 -3.54 33.16
C TYR A 744 0.27 -3.59 33.38
N THR A 745 0.72 -3.44 34.63
CA THR A 745 2.15 -3.43 34.98
C THR A 745 2.77 -4.81 34.74
N GLU A 746 2.08 -5.89 35.09
CA GLU A 746 2.55 -7.25 34.84
C GLU A 746 2.70 -7.54 33.34
N LEU A 747 1.67 -7.19 32.56
CA LEU A 747 1.68 -7.36 31.11
C LEU A 747 2.76 -6.48 30.46
N SER A 748 2.94 -5.25 30.94
CA SER A 748 3.98 -4.32 30.47
C SER A 748 5.38 -4.86 30.73
N GLN A 749 5.66 -5.37 31.92
CA GLN A 749 6.96 -5.99 32.23
C GLN A 749 7.24 -7.20 31.34
N HIS A 750 6.24 -8.06 31.14
CA HIS A 750 6.37 -9.22 30.26
C HIS A 750 6.65 -8.82 28.81
N LEU A 751 5.90 -7.86 28.27
CA LEU A 751 6.07 -7.37 26.90
C LEU A 751 7.40 -6.64 26.72
N ASN A 752 7.85 -5.85 27.71
CA ASN A 752 9.17 -5.21 27.69
C ASN A 752 10.30 -6.24 27.65
N THR A 753 10.19 -7.33 28.40
CA THR A 753 11.14 -8.46 28.35
C THR A 753 11.20 -9.09 26.95
N LEU A 754 10.08 -9.08 26.22
CA LEU A 754 9.98 -9.57 24.85
C LEU A 754 10.25 -8.48 23.78
N GLN A 755 10.74 -7.30 24.17
CA GLN A 755 10.95 -6.15 23.29
C GLN A 755 9.67 -5.74 22.52
N MET A 756 8.53 -5.74 23.22
CA MET A 756 7.20 -5.43 22.69
C MET A 756 6.76 -6.34 21.52
N ARG A 757 7.36 -7.53 21.39
CA ARG A 757 6.97 -8.53 20.39
C ARG A 757 6.02 -9.55 20.99
N ILE A 758 4.90 -9.76 20.32
CA ILE A 758 4.00 -10.88 20.62
C ILE A 758 4.62 -12.17 20.07
N LYS A 759 4.98 -13.09 20.96
CA LYS A 759 5.34 -14.46 20.60
C LYS A 759 4.22 -15.38 21.09
N ALA A 760 3.65 -16.16 20.18
CA ALA A 760 2.78 -17.26 20.58
C ALA A 760 3.63 -18.28 21.34
N THR A 761 3.58 -18.27 22.68
CA THR A 761 4.24 -19.31 23.46
C THR A 761 3.53 -20.63 23.17
N GLY A 762 4.25 -21.60 22.60
CA GLY A 762 3.73 -22.95 22.42
C GLY A 762 3.30 -23.57 23.74
N LYS A 763 2.49 -24.63 23.69
CA LYS A 763 1.88 -25.40 24.80
C LYS A 763 2.90 -26.02 25.80
N SER A 764 3.81 -25.22 26.35
CA SER A 764 4.89 -25.64 27.24
C SER A 764 4.58 -25.12 28.65
N LYS A 765 4.35 -26.06 29.58
CA LYS A 765 4.08 -25.89 31.02
C LYS A 765 3.26 -24.65 31.36
N ALA A 766 1.94 -24.80 31.24
CA ALA A 766 0.97 -23.77 31.57
C ALA A 766 0.93 -23.51 33.09
N THR A 767 1.71 -22.53 33.56
CA THR A 767 1.42 -21.82 34.81
C THR A 767 0.18 -20.94 34.60
N ASP A 768 -0.65 -20.71 35.62
CA ASP A 768 -1.86 -19.88 35.48
C ASP A 768 -1.53 -18.42 35.07
N ARG A 769 -0.32 -17.97 35.38
CA ARG A 769 0.26 -16.73 34.87
C ARG A 769 0.41 -16.74 33.34
N ASN A 770 0.99 -17.79 32.77
CA ASN A 770 1.19 -17.90 31.33
C ASN A 770 -0.14 -18.06 30.58
N LYS A 771 -1.16 -18.68 31.18
CA LYS A 771 -2.50 -18.74 30.58
C LYS A 771 -3.12 -17.35 30.48
N ARG A 772 -3.16 -16.59 31.58
CA ARG A 772 -3.70 -15.23 31.62
C ARG A 772 -2.96 -14.27 30.69
N LEU A 773 -1.62 -14.31 30.68
CA LEU A 773 -0.81 -13.51 29.75
C LEU A 773 -1.06 -13.92 28.29
N ASN A 774 -1.20 -15.22 28.00
CA ASN A 774 -1.54 -15.67 26.66
C ASN A 774 -2.96 -15.29 26.26
N GLU A 775 -3.94 -15.32 27.16
CA GLU A 775 -5.31 -14.86 26.88
C GLU A 775 -5.33 -13.37 26.54
N ALA A 776 -4.68 -12.54 27.35
CA ALA A 776 -4.55 -11.09 27.12
C ALA A 776 -3.85 -10.75 25.79
N VAL A 777 -2.86 -11.56 25.39
CA VAL A 777 -2.10 -11.37 24.15
C VAL A 777 -2.78 -12.01 22.93
N SER A 778 -3.54 -13.10 23.09
CA SER A 778 -4.10 -13.88 21.99
C SER A 778 -5.15 -13.15 21.16
N THR A 779 -5.85 -12.21 21.78
CA THR A 779 -6.89 -11.39 21.14
C THR A 779 -6.35 -10.11 20.52
N SER A 780 -5.05 -9.83 20.66
CA SER A 780 -4.42 -8.55 20.29
C SER A 780 -3.39 -8.73 19.19
N ILE A 781 -3.34 -7.80 18.24
CA ILE A 781 -2.41 -7.82 17.11
C ILE A 781 -1.07 -7.19 17.49
N THR A 782 -1.10 -6.16 18.35
CA THR A 782 0.09 -5.46 18.84
C THR A 782 0.19 -5.52 20.36
N ALA A 783 1.42 -5.40 20.86
CA ALA A 783 1.69 -5.33 22.30
C ALA A 783 1.01 -4.12 22.97
N GLU A 784 0.93 -2.99 22.25
CA GLU A 784 0.26 -1.77 22.69
C GLU A 784 -1.26 -1.96 22.80
N GLU A 785 -1.88 -2.66 21.84
CA GLU A 785 -3.31 -2.99 21.89
C GLU A 785 -3.61 -3.89 23.10
N ALA A 786 -2.75 -4.88 23.37
CA ALA A 786 -2.89 -5.75 24.54
C ALA A 786 -2.82 -4.94 25.86
N LEU A 787 -1.90 -3.98 25.95
CA LEU A 787 -1.79 -3.07 27.09
C LEU A 787 -3.02 -2.17 27.23
N SER A 788 -3.52 -1.61 26.13
CA SER A 788 -4.72 -0.77 26.13
C SER A 788 -5.96 -1.56 26.56
N LYS A 789 -6.11 -2.80 26.11
CA LYS A 789 -7.21 -3.68 26.52
C LYS A 789 -7.15 -4.00 28.02
N ALA A 790 -5.95 -4.30 28.53
CA ALA A 790 -5.73 -4.55 29.96
C ALA A 790 -6.02 -3.31 30.83
N ALA A 791 -5.80 -2.10 30.29
CA ALA A 791 -6.16 -0.85 30.96
C ALA A 791 -7.67 -0.56 30.90
N ALA A 792 -8.35 -0.99 29.85
CA ALA A 792 -9.76 -0.64 29.59
C ALA A 792 -10.78 -1.61 30.20
N PHE A 793 -10.41 -2.89 30.39
CA PHE A 793 -11.34 -3.90 30.86
C PHE A 793 -10.65 -4.93 31.78
N VAL A 794 -11.24 -5.14 32.95
CA VAL A 794 -10.94 -6.24 33.87
C VAL A 794 -12.25 -6.95 34.18
N ASP A 795 -12.29 -8.26 33.92
CA ASP A 795 -13.47 -9.07 34.20
C ASP A 795 -13.54 -9.38 35.70
N GLN A 796 -14.41 -8.69 36.43
CA GLN A 796 -14.65 -8.91 37.86
C GLN A 796 -15.67 -10.04 38.12
N THR A 797 -16.15 -10.75 37.08
CA THR A 797 -17.24 -11.73 37.22
C THR A 797 -16.76 -13.17 37.43
N SER A 798 -15.78 -13.40 38.32
CA SER A 798 -15.54 -14.75 38.83
C SER A 798 -16.62 -15.14 39.85
N GLU A 799 -17.28 -16.29 39.64
CA GLU A 799 -18.42 -16.80 40.42
C GLU A 799 -18.12 -17.09 41.92
N ASP A 800 -16.86 -17.00 42.34
CA ASP A 800 -16.44 -17.16 43.73
C ASP A 800 -16.07 -15.80 44.34
N ASN A 801 -16.52 -15.55 45.58
CA ASN A 801 -16.34 -14.33 46.39
C ASN A 801 -14.86 -13.93 46.69
N PHE A 802 -13.89 -14.34 45.89
CA PHE A 802 -12.49 -13.94 45.99
C PHE A 802 -12.18 -12.80 45.01
N SER A 803 -11.60 -11.71 45.51
CA SER A 803 -11.11 -10.63 44.64
C SER A 803 -9.92 -11.16 43.83
N ILE A 804 -9.86 -10.81 42.55
CA ILE A 804 -8.74 -11.09 41.63
C ILE A 804 -7.40 -10.65 42.23
N LEU A 805 -7.43 -9.64 43.11
CA LEU A 805 -6.29 -9.15 43.86
C LEU A 805 -5.70 -10.21 44.80
N ASP A 806 -6.55 -10.95 45.51
CA ASP A 806 -6.12 -11.98 46.48
C ASP A 806 -5.47 -13.17 45.75
N ASP A 807 -6.06 -13.59 44.63
CA ASP A 807 -5.50 -14.64 43.76
C ASP A 807 -4.15 -14.22 43.16
N LEU A 808 -4.01 -12.96 42.74
CA LEU A 808 -2.75 -12.41 42.23
C LEU A 808 -1.70 -12.32 43.33
N MET A 809 -2.07 -11.87 44.53
CA MET A 809 -1.17 -11.81 45.67
C MET A 809 -0.68 -13.21 46.08
N GLU A 810 -1.57 -14.20 46.13
CA GLU A 810 -1.21 -15.57 46.44
C GLU A 810 -0.30 -16.16 45.35
N SER A 811 -0.62 -15.94 44.08
CA SER A 811 0.20 -16.38 42.95
C SER A 811 1.60 -15.76 42.96
N CYS A 812 1.71 -14.45 43.19
CA CYS A 812 2.99 -13.75 43.34
C CYS A 812 3.80 -14.28 44.51
N SER A 813 3.18 -14.53 45.66
CA SER A 813 3.86 -15.08 46.84
C SER A 813 4.41 -16.49 46.59
N LYS A 814 3.62 -17.37 45.94
CA LYS A 814 4.05 -18.72 45.51
C LYS A 814 5.21 -18.65 44.51
N HIS A 815 5.15 -17.71 43.57
CA HIS A 815 6.20 -17.51 42.58
C HIS A 815 7.51 -17.03 43.22
N ILE A 816 7.45 -16.07 44.15
CA ILE A 816 8.62 -15.61 44.92
C ILE A 816 9.23 -16.77 45.71
N ALA A 817 8.39 -17.61 46.35
CA ALA A 817 8.88 -18.77 47.09
C ALA A 817 9.58 -19.80 46.17
N THR A 818 9.02 -20.03 44.97
CA THR A 818 9.60 -20.97 44.00
C THR A 818 10.91 -20.44 43.43
N LEU A 819 10.96 -19.15 43.04
CA LEU A 819 12.20 -18.50 42.59
C LEU A 819 13.28 -18.51 43.67
N ARG A 820 12.92 -18.27 44.94
CA ARG A 820 13.88 -18.38 46.06
C ARG A 820 14.49 -19.78 46.13
N ASN A 821 13.69 -20.83 45.98
CA ASN A 821 14.17 -22.21 45.98
C ASN A 821 15.02 -22.53 44.73
N GLU A 822 14.63 -22.03 43.56
CA GLU A 822 15.39 -22.20 42.30
C GLU A 822 16.74 -21.48 42.38
N ILE A 823 16.77 -20.25 42.89
CA ILE A 823 18.01 -19.50 43.11
C ILE A 823 18.93 -20.25 44.06
N GLN A 824 18.40 -20.82 45.16
CA GLN A 824 19.21 -21.62 46.09
C GLN A 824 19.78 -22.88 45.44
N THR A 825 18.99 -23.58 44.62
CA THR A 825 19.45 -24.79 43.92
C THR A 825 20.46 -24.48 42.82
N VAL A 826 20.24 -23.42 42.04
CA VAL A 826 21.17 -22.94 41.01
C VAL A 826 22.46 -22.44 41.66
N ALA A 827 22.38 -21.68 42.77
CA ALA A 827 23.55 -21.24 43.51
C ALA A 827 24.35 -22.43 44.08
N TYR A 828 23.68 -23.47 44.57
CA TYR A 828 24.34 -24.70 45.02
C TYR A 828 25.03 -25.45 43.87
N GLN A 829 24.37 -25.55 42.70
CA GLN A 829 24.96 -26.19 41.51
C GLN A 829 26.16 -25.40 40.97
N ALA A 830 26.04 -24.07 40.88
CA ALA A 830 27.12 -23.19 40.45
C ALA A 830 28.32 -23.26 41.40
N ARG A 831 28.06 -23.30 42.72
CA ARG A 831 29.10 -23.43 43.75
C ARG A 831 29.86 -24.76 43.68
N ASN A 832 29.23 -25.84 43.21
CA ASN A 832 29.84 -27.17 43.18
C ASN A 832 30.47 -27.55 41.82
N LYS A 833 29.91 -27.05 40.70
CA LYS A 833 30.40 -27.39 39.35
C LYS A 833 31.32 -26.34 38.73
N GLU A 834 31.17 -25.06 39.10
CA GLU A 834 31.94 -23.94 38.52
C GLU A 834 32.41 -22.96 39.61
N THR A 835 33.23 -23.46 40.54
CA THR A 835 33.70 -22.73 41.74
C THR A 835 34.37 -21.39 41.44
N GLU A 836 35.25 -21.32 40.43
CA GLU A 836 35.97 -20.08 40.08
C GLU A 836 35.04 -18.98 39.54
N ARG A 837 34.06 -19.35 38.70
CA ARG A 837 33.08 -18.39 38.15
C ARG A 837 32.10 -17.92 39.20
N TYR A 838 31.68 -18.82 40.09
CA TYR A 838 30.82 -18.46 41.21
C TYR A 838 31.51 -17.51 42.19
N GLN A 839 32.80 -17.72 42.47
CA GLN A 839 33.58 -16.78 43.28
C GLN A 839 33.70 -15.41 42.61
N LYS A 840 34.05 -15.37 41.31
CA LYS A 840 34.14 -14.10 40.56
C LYS A 840 32.80 -13.34 40.53
N TRP A 841 31.69 -14.04 40.30
CA TRP A 841 30.34 -13.46 40.38
C TRP A 841 30.02 -12.96 41.79
N LYS A 842 30.33 -13.75 42.83
CA LYS A 842 30.09 -13.36 44.23
C LYS A 842 30.86 -12.10 44.61
N THR A 843 32.14 -12.00 44.23
CA THR A 843 32.95 -10.81 44.51
C THR A 843 32.39 -9.57 43.79
N GLN A 844 32.03 -9.71 42.50
CA GLN A 844 31.47 -8.60 41.72
C GLN A 844 30.07 -8.16 42.17
N MET A 845 29.20 -9.10 42.58
CA MET A 845 27.77 -8.82 42.77
C MET A 845 27.38 -8.59 44.23
N LEU A 846 28.04 -9.28 45.17
CA LEU A 846 27.69 -9.24 46.59
C LEU A 846 28.69 -8.41 47.42
N ASP A 847 29.99 -8.48 47.11
CA ASP A 847 31.01 -7.78 47.90
C ASP A 847 31.29 -6.37 47.35
N GLU A 848 31.26 -6.18 46.02
CA GLU A 848 31.45 -4.86 45.36
C GLU A 848 30.14 -4.08 45.12
N GLY A 849 28.98 -4.65 45.50
CA GLY A 849 27.67 -3.98 45.38
C GLY A 849 27.16 -3.82 43.94
N GLY A 850 27.77 -4.50 42.96
CA GLY A 850 27.38 -4.41 41.57
C GLY A 850 26.11 -5.20 41.26
N LEU A 851 24.94 -4.56 41.34
CA LEU A 851 23.87 -4.90 40.41
C LEU A 851 24.33 -4.39 39.03
N PRO A 852 24.50 -5.25 38.03
CA PRO A 852 24.87 -4.82 36.69
C PRO A 852 23.61 -4.25 36.04
N ASP A 853 23.34 -2.97 36.28
CA ASP A 853 22.72 -2.15 35.26
C ASP A 853 23.85 -1.57 34.40
N SER A 854 24.27 -2.35 33.39
CA SER A 854 24.96 -1.84 32.20
C SER A 854 24.91 -2.87 31.07
#